data_AF-A0A6J8DUU9-F1
#
_entry.id   AF-A0A6J8DUU9-F1
#
_cell.length_a   1.000
_cell.length_b   1.000
_cell.length_c   1.000
_cell.angle_alpha   90.00
_cell.angle_beta   90.00
_cell.angle_gamma   90.00
#
_symmetry.space_group_name_H-M   'P 1'
#
loop_
_entity.id
_entity.type
_entity.pdbx_description
1 polymer ?
#
loop_
_entity_poly.entity_id
_entity_poly.type
_entity_poly.pdbx_seq_one_letter_code
_entity_poly.pdbx_strand_id
1 'polypeptide(L)'
;MSVNAKQKIWVCMLIMRKLIVLFAACLCLLHAHPLNAEDGHYVNQFLVELHKRSTLDDLLAEHGFEVEEDLPSLGFVVLRHKEVSHRSKRSAVDHLNKLRSDFRVKLAEQQKELIRVKREILHDKQVELPFKHITDNSIYYRSEPQRLIRKDGIPNPEIKFNDPFYKDQWYCHNDGQTGGEVDVDLNVVLSWKNGYTGVNINICILDDGIDHTHPDIKNNYRADLSADMNDKSDNDPMPDVSNSDNSHGTRCAGEIVGAANNNNCGVGIAYGASIGGIRILDGPITDVLEGKALEFRSQDIDIYSASWGPRDNGATTEAPGAATVRAIEKGVREGRGGKGNIFVWASGNGGGNDDDCNCDGYVGMPETISIGSITDRGGTPYFMEKCPSTFAVVPSGGEEHIGEDGSRTKIRVVTTDIGGGCILNFEGTSAAAPLAAGALALVLEANGDLTWRDVQHIIAKGSRIPSVTGDWEVNGAGYHRSHSFGFGVMDVSLMVQLAIGWKNVPEAGKCNSSDHVVNRDVPADGCITEHVDMSFCQDNHDTHIEHLEHTMLWVEVESKRRGDVSITLTSPYGTVSQMLSTRKEDNSGDGIRFRLMTLNNWGENIVGEKQWKIEVCDNGKDSAKNDVKLVSYSLIAMGTSDSPNKRSTDSFQPSKAAVAEMKELELKRGKRLDMKRHTEGFKKSDINTVKKEKDEKNEKKEKEQKYLKDIIHDVSSYLQEKGFEENHIIDILNHGMSYSSKVRKDQENTRRGLSRRTFGEEDIDHDKFIDGMSKAVNNIFDEREKERREQAVREKLAERAKERREHEKRKEQEKERREEIAEKEKEIKEQEKREKEKREEFAERYLDEFLEKPGDATTDEIEEVVRDLRKILQNRK
;
A
#
# COMPACT_ATOMS: atom_id res chain seq x y z
N MET A 1 -11.39 83.05 26.63
CA MET A 1 -10.02 82.81 27.11
C MET A 1 -9.27 82.04 26.05
N SER A 2 -8.20 82.64 25.54
CA SER A 2 -7.37 82.15 24.43
C SER A 2 -6.64 80.87 24.85
N VAL A 3 -6.98 79.73 24.23
CA VAL A 3 -6.17 78.50 24.35
C VAL A 3 -4.88 78.75 23.59
N ASN A 4 -3.78 78.83 24.36
CA ASN A 4 -2.45 79.21 23.93
C ASN A 4 -2.01 78.38 22.71
N ALA A 5 -1.62 79.04 21.62
CA ALA A 5 -1.21 78.41 20.37
C ALA A 5 -0.12 77.35 20.56
N LYS A 6 0.72 77.49 21.60
CA LYS A 6 1.74 76.51 21.98
C LYS A 6 1.16 75.16 22.42
N GLN A 7 0.00 75.13 23.09
CA GLN A 7 -0.64 73.88 23.50
C GLN A 7 -1.27 73.13 22.31
N LYS A 8 -1.82 73.86 21.34
CA LYS A 8 -2.37 73.24 20.11
C LYS A 8 -1.26 72.61 19.25
N ILE A 9 -0.11 73.27 19.15
CA ILE A 9 1.07 72.75 18.42
C ILE A 9 1.61 71.50 19.13
N TRP A 10 1.69 71.52 20.46
CA TRP A 10 2.18 70.37 21.23
C TRP A 10 1.27 69.14 21.11
N VAL A 11 -0.06 69.35 21.12
CA VAL A 11 -1.04 68.27 20.88
C VAL A 11 -0.97 67.75 19.44
N CYS A 12 -0.80 68.63 18.44
CA CYS A 12 -0.63 68.19 17.05
C CYS A 12 0.66 67.37 16.85
N MET A 13 1.76 67.76 17.49
CA MET A 13 3.02 66.98 17.42
C MET A 13 2.89 65.62 18.10
N LEU A 14 2.14 65.52 19.20
CA LEU A 14 1.84 64.25 19.86
C LEU A 14 0.96 63.34 19.00
N ILE A 15 -0.04 63.89 18.32
CA ILE A 15 -0.90 63.14 17.41
C ILE A 15 -0.10 62.68 16.19
N MET A 16 0.74 63.53 15.61
CA MET A 16 1.65 63.17 14.51
C MET A 16 2.63 62.07 14.91
N ARG A 17 3.23 62.15 16.11
CA ARG A 17 4.10 61.06 16.62
C ARG A 17 3.35 59.75 16.79
N LYS A 18 2.13 59.78 17.32
CA LYS A 18 1.29 58.59 17.45
C LYS A 18 0.88 58.01 16.09
N LEU A 19 0.58 58.86 15.11
CA LEU A 19 0.26 58.44 13.74
C LEU A 19 1.48 57.84 13.03
N ILE A 20 2.69 58.39 13.22
CA ILE A 20 3.91 57.81 12.66
C ILE A 20 4.22 56.45 13.29
N VAL A 21 4.02 56.29 14.61
CA VAL A 21 4.17 55.00 15.28
C VAL A 21 3.11 54.00 14.83
N LEU A 22 1.86 54.43 14.64
CA LEU A 22 0.79 53.59 14.08
C LEU A 22 1.05 53.20 12.63
N PHE A 23 1.57 54.11 11.82
CA PHE A 23 1.92 53.85 10.42
C PHE A 23 3.13 52.93 10.30
N ALA A 24 4.14 53.09 11.16
CA ALA A 24 5.26 52.16 11.28
C ALA A 24 4.81 50.78 11.79
N ALA A 25 3.89 50.73 12.76
CA ALA A 25 3.29 49.47 13.22
C ALA A 25 2.45 48.79 12.13
N CYS A 26 1.68 49.56 11.34
CA CYS A 26 0.95 49.03 10.18
C CYS A 26 1.88 48.58 9.05
N LEU A 27 3.00 49.26 8.80
CA LEU A 27 4.03 48.81 7.85
C LEU A 27 4.74 47.54 8.32
N CYS A 28 5.00 47.41 9.63
CA CYS A 28 5.50 46.17 10.23
C CYS A 28 4.45 45.04 10.17
N LEU A 29 3.16 45.34 10.29
CA LEU A 29 2.08 44.35 10.15
C LEU A 29 1.79 43.97 8.70
N LEU A 30 2.05 44.87 7.73
CA LEU A 30 1.93 44.59 6.29
C LEU A 30 3.13 43.81 5.71
N HIS A 31 4.28 43.79 6.41
CA HIS A 31 5.45 42.96 6.08
C HIS A 31 5.66 41.79 7.05
N ALA A 32 4.80 41.65 8.06
CA ALA A 32 4.75 40.46 8.89
C ALA A 32 3.94 39.40 8.15
N HIS A 33 4.61 38.66 7.26
CA HIS A 33 4.16 37.30 6.99
C HIS A 33 4.01 36.58 8.33
N PRO A 34 2.95 35.78 8.54
CA PRO A 34 2.82 35.00 9.75
C PRO A 34 4.07 34.14 9.88
N LEU A 35 4.83 34.38 10.95
CA LEU A 35 5.91 33.51 11.38
C LEU A 35 5.26 32.21 11.87
N ASN A 36 4.98 31.29 10.95
CA ASN A 36 5.03 29.88 11.33
C ASN A 36 6.49 29.65 11.76
N ALA A 37 6.68 29.28 13.02
CA ALA A 37 7.97 28.84 13.50
C ALA A 37 8.29 27.51 12.80
N GLU A 38 8.83 27.58 11.58
CA GLU A 38 9.61 26.49 11.03
C GLU A 38 10.84 26.37 11.92
N ASP A 39 10.97 25.25 12.65
CA ASP A 39 12.08 25.00 13.58
C ASP A 39 13.44 24.79 12.89
N GLY A 40 13.50 24.91 11.55
CA GLY A 40 14.73 24.77 10.75
C GLY A 40 15.48 26.09 10.57
N HIS A 41 16.81 26.01 10.47
CA HIS A 41 17.63 27.17 10.11
C HIS A 41 18.05 27.08 8.64
N TYR A 42 17.88 28.17 7.89
CA TYR A 42 18.48 28.33 6.58
C TYR A 42 20.00 28.45 6.70
N VAL A 43 20.72 27.81 5.78
CA VAL A 43 22.18 27.93 5.67
C VAL A 43 22.56 28.83 4.50
N ASN A 44 23.83 29.25 4.41
CA ASN A 44 24.31 30.11 3.33
C ASN A 44 24.68 29.36 2.04
N GLN A 45 24.24 28.11 1.91
CA GLN A 45 24.45 27.26 0.74
C GLN A 45 23.21 27.27 -0.15
N PHE A 46 23.43 27.28 -1.47
CA PHE A 46 22.41 27.34 -2.50
C PHE A 46 22.68 26.24 -3.53
N LEU A 47 21.77 25.28 -3.64
CA LEU A 47 21.84 24.25 -4.66
C LEU A 47 21.33 24.82 -5.98
N VAL A 48 22.13 24.70 -7.04
CA VAL A 48 21.85 25.29 -8.35
C VAL A 48 22.02 24.26 -9.47
N GLU A 49 21.02 24.18 -10.34
CA GLU A 49 21.10 23.48 -11.63
C GLU A 49 21.20 24.53 -12.75
N LEU A 50 22.15 24.36 -13.68
CA LEU A 50 22.35 25.27 -14.80
C LEU A 50 21.90 24.62 -16.11
N HIS A 51 21.38 25.43 -17.04
CA HIS A 51 21.13 24.98 -18.41
C HIS A 51 22.42 24.55 -19.13
N LYS A 52 23.53 25.26 -18.87
CA LYS A 52 24.85 24.96 -19.40
C LYS A 52 25.91 25.19 -18.33
N ARG A 53 26.71 24.17 -18.02
CA ARG A 53 27.78 24.27 -17.01
C ARG A 53 28.81 25.35 -17.33
N SER A 54 29.07 25.60 -18.61
CA SER A 54 30.05 26.59 -19.08
C SER A 54 29.73 28.04 -18.71
N THR A 55 28.52 28.35 -18.25
CA THR A 55 28.12 29.71 -17.86
C THR A 55 28.25 29.97 -16.36
N LEU A 56 28.84 29.04 -15.60
CA LEU A 56 28.97 29.14 -14.16
C LEU A 56 29.83 30.35 -13.75
N ASP A 57 31.03 30.50 -14.32
CA ASP A 57 31.96 31.56 -13.90
C ASP A 57 31.37 32.96 -14.09
N ASP A 58 30.64 33.18 -15.19
CA ASP A 58 29.93 34.44 -15.45
C ASP A 58 28.83 34.70 -14.40
N LEU A 59 28.06 33.67 -14.04
CA LEU A 59 27.01 33.76 -13.01
C LEU A 59 27.61 34.13 -11.64
N LEU A 60 28.72 33.50 -11.26
CA LEU A 60 29.40 33.76 -10.00
C LEU A 60 29.94 35.20 -9.94
N ALA A 61 30.59 35.64 -11.01
CA ALA A 61 31.16 36.98 -11.10
C ALA A 61 30.09 38.08 -11.06
N GLU A 62 28.93 37.86 -11.69
CA GLU A 62 27.83 38.84 -11.74
C GLU A 62 27.06 38.93 -10.42
N HIS A 63 26.82 37.81 -9.74
CA HIS A 63 25.96 37.76 -8.55
C HIS A 63 26.71 37.64 -7.21
N GLY A 64 28.04 37.54 -7.24
CA GLY A 64 28.89 37.53 -6.02
C GLY A 64 28.90 36.19 -5.27
N PHE A 65 28.53 35.09 -5.94
CA PHE A 65 28.57 33.75 -5.36
C PHE A 65 29.94 33.09 -5.55
N GLU A 66 30.22 32.11 -4.71
CA GLU A 66 31.39 31.22 -4.79
C GLU A 66 30.92 29.78 -4.88
N VAL A 67 31.69 28.91 -5.54
CA VAL A 67 31.43 27.46 -5.50
C VAL A 67 31.90 26.94 -4.14
N GLU A 68 30.98 26.34 -3.39
CA GLU A 68 31.29 25.59 -2.18
C GLU A 68 31.63 24.14 -2.54
N GLU A 69 30.80 23.51 -3.37
CA GLU A 69 30.95 22.11 -3.78
C GLU A 69 30.37 21.90 -5.18
N ASP A 70 30.99 21.00 -5.97
CA ASP A 70 30.46 20.56 -7.25
C ASP A 70 29.90 19.14 -7.13
N LEU A 71 28.69 18.92 -7.65
CA LEU A 71 27.98 17.63 -7.61
C LEU A 71 27.67 17.18 -9.05
N PRO A 72 28.70 16.94 -9.88
CA PRO A 72 28.52 16.69 -11.31
C PRO A 72 27.70 15.42 -11.59
N SER A 73 27.78 14.44 -10.69
CA SER A 73 27.07 13.17 -10.74
C SER A 73 25.55 13.31 -10.57
N LEU A 74 25.11 14.30 -9.79
CA LEU A 74 23.71 14.69 -9.62
C LEU A 74 23.31 15.83 -10.57
N GLY A 75 24.28 16.50 -11.21
CA GLY A 75 24.05 17.60 -12.14
C GLY A 75 23.82 18.95 -11.45
N PHE A 76 24.31 19.11 -10.22
CA PHE A 76 24.15 20.33 -9.44
C PHE A 76 25.49 20.97 -9.05
N VAL A 77 25.42 22.22 -8.61
CA VAL A 77 26.51 22.89 -7.90
C VAL A 77 25.96 23.54 -6.64
N VAL A 78 26.74 23.46 -5.57
CA VAL A 78 26.44 24.15 -4.32
C VAL A 78 27.20 25.47 -4.31
N LEU A 79 26.46 26.56 -4.30
CA LEU A 79 27.00 27.91 -4.23
C LEU A 79 26.91 28.45 -2.81
N ARG A 80 27.81 29.35 -2.46
CA ARG A 80 27.77 30.10 -1.20
C ARG A 80 27.87 31.59 -1.47
N HIS A 81 27.21 32.39 -0.65
CA HIS A 81 27.35 33.85 -0.69
C HIS A 81 27.90 34.40 0.63
N LYS A 82 28.96 35.22 0.57
CA LYS A 82 29.66 35.75 1.75
C LYS A 82 28.81 36.69 2.61
N GLU A 83 27.84 37.38 2.02
CA GLU A 83 26.94 38.29 2.74
C GLU A 83 25.76 37.57 3.41
N VAL A 84 25.60 36.26 3.17
CA VAL A 84 24.57 35.44 3.80
C VAL A 84 25.16 34.72 5.00
N SER A 85 24.55 34.94 6.17
CA SER A 85 24.95 34.27 7.42
C SER A 85 24.92 32.75 7.28
N HIS A 86 25.92 32.07 7.82
CA HIS A 86 26.00 30.60 7.82
C HIS A 86 24.76 29.90 8.36
N ARG A 87 24.04 30.53 9.29
CA ARG A 87 22.82 30.03 9.89
C ARG A 87 21.85 31.17 10.14
N SER A 88 20.59 31.03 9.75
CA SER A 88 19.56 32.06 9.87
C SER A 88 18.17 31.46 10.00
N LYS A 89 17.30 32.08 10.81
CA LYS A 89 15.87 31.73 10.85
C LYS A 89 15.08 32.28 9.65
N ARG A 90 15.68 33.18 8.88
CA ARG A 90 15.07 33.79 7.68
C ARG A 90 15.84 33.37 6.44
N SER A 91 15.11 33.01 5.40
CA SER A 91 15.68 32.75 4.09
C SER A 91 16.32 34.01 3.51
N ALA A 92 17.35 33.81 2.70
CA ALA A 92 18.04 34.83 1.93
C ALA A 92 17.30 35.05 0.60
N VAL A 93 16.01 35.41 0.69
CA VAL A 93 15.07 35.49 -0.45
C VAL A 93 15.61 36.36 -1.58
N ASP A 94 16.24 37.49 -1.28
CA ASP A 94 16.80 38.39 -2.30
C ASP A 94 17.92 37.72 -3.11
N HIS A 95 18.79 36.95 -2.45
CA HIS A 95 19.87 36.20 -3.11
C HIS A 95 19.32 35.04 -3.92
N LEU A 96 18.35 34.33 -3.36
CA LEU A 96 17.67 33.23 -4.04
C LEU A 96 16.92 33.72 -5.29
N ASN A 97 16.25 34.87 -5.22
CA ASN A 97 15.53 35.46 -6.35
C ASN A 97 16.47 35.95 -7.46
N LYS A 98 17.66 36.46 -7.13
CA LYS A 98 18.70 36.78 -8.13
C LYS A 98 19.08 35.54 -8.93
N LEU A 99 19.31 34.40 -8.25
CA LEU A 99 19.60 33.14 -8.94
C LEU A 99 18.40 32.66 -9.77
N ARG A 100 17.19 32.64 -9.20
CA ARG A 100 15.97 32.14 -9.87
C ARG A 100 15.54 32.97 -11.08
N SER A 101 15.87 34.26 -11.12
CA SER A 101 15.54 35.15 -12.23
C SER A 101 16.60 35.15 -13.34
N ASP A 102 17.75 34.54 -13.12
CA ASP A 102 18.81 34.44 -14.10
C ASP A 102 18.49 33.37 -15.15
N PHE A 103 18.51 33.73 -16.43
CA PHE A 103 18.15 32.84 -17.53
C PHE A 103 19.09 31.61 -17.68
N ARG A 104 20.28 31.63 -17.05
CA ARG A 104 21.23 30.51 -17.05
C ARG A 104 20.84 29.43 -16.05
N VAL A 105 20.06 29.78 -15.03
CA VAL A 105 19.68 28.92 -13.90
C VAL A 105 18.38 28.20 -14.22
N LYS A 106 18.40 26.87 -14.11
CA LYS A 106 17.23 26.01 -14.27
C LYS A 106 16.50 25.80 -12.94
N LEU A 107 17.27 25.62 -11.86
CA LEU A 107 16.77 25.46 -10.50
C LEU A 107 17.72 26.14 -9.53
N ALA A 108 17.16 26.81 -8.52
CA ALA A 108 17.90 27.33 -7.38
C ALA A 108 17.10 27.18 -6.10
N GLU A 109 17.73 26.57 -5.10
CA GLU A 109 17.16 26.31 -3.78
C GLU A 109 18.17 26.67 -2.69
N GLN A 110 17.75 27.49 -1.73
CA GLN A 110 18.55 27.72 -0.54
C GLN A 110 18.44 26.50 0.37
N GLN A 111 19.57 25.97 0.80
CA GLN A 111 19.62 24.85 1.71
C GLN A 111 19.14 25.26 3.11
N LYS A 112 18.53 24.30 3.81
CA LYS A 112 18.07 24.45 5.19
C LYS A 112 18.50 23.22 6.00
N GLU A 113 18.72 23.42 7.29
CA GLU A 113 18.86 22.33 8.25
C GLU A 113 17.53 21.58 8.34
N LEU A 114 17.58 20.30 8.00
CA LEU A 114 16.47 19.38 8.00
C LEU A 114 16.39 18.69 9.37
N ILE A 115 15.18 18.48 9.85
CA ILE A 115 14.94 17.72 11.08
C ILE A 115 14.55 16.32 10.66
N ARG A 116 15.40 15.35 11.01
CA ARG A 116 15.12 13.92 10.79
C ARG A 116 14.95 13.22 12.11
N VAL A 117 13.88 12.44 12.19
CA VAL A 117 13.53 11.66 13.37
C VAL A 117 13.73 10.19 13.03
N LYS A 118 14.45 9.48 13.89
CA LYS A 118 14.60 8.03 13.86
C LYS A 118 13.28 7.39 14.33
N ARG A 119 12.83 6.35 13.65
CA ARG A 119 11.52 5.72 13.88
C ARG A 119 11.58 4.58 14.92
N GLU A 120 12.35 4.79 15.98
CA GLU A 120 12.38 3.94 17.17
C GLU A 120 11.43 4.50 18.24
N ILE A 121 10.83 3.61 19.04
CA ILE A 121 10.06 4.02 20.22
C ILE A 121 10.89 3.76 21.47
N LEU A 122 11.22 4.83 22.19
CA LEU A 122 12.00 4.75 23.43
C LEU A 122 11.07 4.47 24.62
N HIS A 123 11.38 3.45 25.43
CA HIS A 123 10.59 3.04 26.61
C HIS A 123 11.43 2.99 27.89
N ASP A 124 10.83 3.36 29.02
CA ASP A 124 11.41 3.23 30.38
C ASP A 124 11.16 1.81 30.97
N LYS A 125 12.02 1.38 31.91
CA LYS A 125 12.38 -0.02 32.24
C LYS A 125 11.32 -0.92 32.96
N GLN A 126 11.31 -2.20 32.53
CA GLN A 126 11.08 -3.51 33.22
C GLN A 126 9.85 -3.79 34.13
N VAL A 127 9.20 -4.97 33.94
CA VAL A 127 9.11 -6.15 34.87
C VAL A 127 8.18 -7.25 34.25
N GLU A 128 8.54 -8.55 34.39
CA GLU A 128 7.85 -9.73 33.83
C GLU A 128 6.92 -10.51 34.81
N LEU A 129 6.05 -11.40 34.23
CA LEU A 129 5.32 -12.60 34.73
C LEU A 129 3.75 -12.51 34.75
N PRO A 130 2.97 -13.61 34.71
CA PRO A 130 2.88 -14.72 33.74
C PRO A 130 1.45 -14.92 33.10
N PHE A 131 1.45 -15.70 32.02
CA PHE A 131 0.40 -16.11 31.06
C PHE A 131 -1.10 -16.19 31.43
N LYS A 132 -1.94 -15.79 30.46
CA LYS A 132 -3.28 -16.37 30.27
C LYS A 132 -3.67 -16.47 28.78
N HIS A 133 -4.03 -17.69 28.37
CA HIS A 133 -4.42 -18.07 27.01
C HIS A 133 -5.66 -17.33 26.50
N ILE A 134 -5.59 -16.85 25.26
CA ILE A 134 -6.74 -16.55 24.40
C ILE A 134 -6.56 -17.40 23.14
N THR A 135 -7.58 -18.19 22.79
CA THR A 135 -7.60 -18.99 21.56
C THR A 135 -8.14 -18.14 20.42
N ASP A 136 -7.30 -17.86 19.42
CA ASP A 136 -7.71 -17.38 18.11
C ASP A 136 -7.88 -18.55 17.12
N ASN A 137 -8.78 -18.39 16.14
CA ASN A 137 -9.13 -19.36 15.11
C ASN A 137 -8.89 -18.82 13.68
N SER A 138 -7.95 -17.91 13.49
CA SER A 138 -7.51 -17.52 12.14
C SER A 138 -6.70 -18.67 11.49
N ILE A 139 -6.92 -18.89 10.19
CA ILE A 139 -6.21 -19.94 9.43
C ILE A 139 -5.23 -19.25 8.49
N TYR A 140 -3.99 -19.07 8.96
CA TYR A 140 -2.84 -18.77 8.11
C TYR A 140 -2.56 -19.97 7.21
N TYR A 141 -2.53 -19.76 5.90
CA TYR A 141 -2.08 -20.79 4.96
C TYR A 141 -0.62 -20.51 4.61
N ARG A 142 0.28 -21.32 5.16
CA ARG A 142 1.64 -21.46 4.64
C ARG A 142 1.56 -21.94 3.19
N SER A 143 2.43 -21.44 2.33
CA SER A 143 2.73 -22.16 1.09
C SER A 143 3.12 -23.60 1.45
N GLU A 144 2.46 -24.59 0.85
CA GLU A 144 2.84 -26.00 1.01
C GLU A 144 4.37 -26.12 0.75
N PRO A 145 5.16 -26.82 1.59
CA PRO A 145 6.63 -26.91 1.51
C PRO A 145 7.23 -27.42 0.20
N GLN A 146 6.42 -27.61 -0.86
CA GLN A 146 6.83 -28.21 -2.10
C GLN A 146 7.30 -27.14 -3.09
N ARG A 147 8.62 -27.14 -3.35
CA ARG A 147 9.38 -26.48 -4.44
C ARG A 147 10.26 -25.27 -4.08
N LEU A 148 11.04 -25.36 -3.00
CA LEU A 148 12.37 -24.75 -3.06
C LEU A 148 13.38 -25.87 -3.27
N ILE A 149 14.14 -25.78 -4.37
CA ILE A 149 15.26 -26.68 -4.63
C ILE A 149 16.46 -26.08 -3.90
N ARG A 150 17.09 -26.84 -3.00
CA ARG A 150 18.33 -26.44 -2.34
C ARG A 150 19.38 -26.01 -3.34
N LYS A 151 20.16 -25.00 -2.98
CA LYS A 151 21.33 -24.52 -3.75
C LYS A 151 22.31 -25.65 -4.11
N ASP A 152 22.33 -26.75 -3.36
CA ASP A 152 23.26 -27.89 -3.52
C ASP A 152 22.60 -29.28 -3.74
N GLY A 153 21.27 -29.42 -3.66
CA GLY A 153 20.55 -30.70 -3.87
C GLY A 153 20.70 -31.78 -2.78
N ILE A 154 21.22 -31.47 -1.58
CA ILE A 154 21.48 -32.45 -0.49
C ILE A 154 20.38 -32.41 0.60
N PRO A 155 19.87 -33.52 1.18
CA PRO A 155 18.85 -33.50 2.26
C PRO A 155 19.28 -32.83 3.58
N ASN A 156 18.28 -32.40 4.37
CA ASN A 156 18.32 -31.37 5.43
C ASN A 156 18.88 -31.80 6.81
N PRO A 157 19.87 -31.09 7.40
CA PRO A 157 20.03 -31.02 8.85
C PRO A 157 19.04 -29.99 9.44
N GLU A 158 18.47 -30.26 10.62
CA GLU A 158 17.74 -29.23 11.38
C GLU A 158 18.63 -27.99 11.56
N ILE A 159 18.21 -26.82 11.06
CA ILE A 159 18.91 -25.57 11.37
C ILE A 159 18.68 -25.27 12.85
N LYS A 160 19.77 -25.33 13.61
CA LYS A 160 19.85 -24.89 14.99
C LYS A 160 20.99 -23.91 15.09
N PHE A 161 20.69 -22.71 15.55
CA PHE A 161 21.67 -21.69 15.87
C PHE A 161 22.09 -21.84 17.34
N ASN A 162 23.37 -21.66 17.63
CA ASN A 162 23.88 -21.66 19.01
C ASN A 162 23.75 -20.29 19.70
N ASP A 163 23.24 -19.30 18.97
CA ASP A 163 23.10 -17.91 19.41
C ASP A 163 22.02 -17.80 20.51
N PRO A 164 22.36 -17.19 21.67
CA PRO A 164 21.58 -17.32 22.90
C PRO A 164 20.15 -16.77 22.80
N PHE A 165 19.93 -15.74 21.97
CA PHE A 165 18.63 -15.08 21.81
C PHE A 165 17.91 -15.44 20.51
N TYR A 166 18.41 -16.40 19.71
CA TYR A 166 17.70 -16.85 18.51
C TYR A 166 16.29 -17.40 18.82
N LYS A 167 16.15 -18.08 19.95
CA LYS A 167 14.85 -18.57 20.46
C LYS A 167 13.82 -17.45 20.70
N ASP A 168 14.30 -16.22 20.92
CA ASP A 168 13.50 -15.05 21.24
C ASP A 168 13.16 -14.24 19.95
N GLN A 169 13.75 -14.60 18.80
CA GLN A 169 13.48 -14.01 17.48
C GLN A 169 12.22 -14.60 16.84
N TRP A 170 11.07 -14.36 17.47
CA TRP A 170 9.75 -14.83 17.03
C TRP A 170 9.41 -14.42 15.58
N TYR A 171 9.86 -13.24 15.14
CA TYR A 171 9.67 -12.75 13.78
C TYR A 171 10.40 -13.59 12.72
N CYS A 172 11.40 -14.40 13.09
CA CYS A 172 12.03 -15.39 12.22
C CYS A 172 11.26 -16.72 12.20
N HIS A 173 10.76 -17.13 13.36
CA HIS A 173 10.02 -18.37 13.57
C HIS A 173 9.09 -18.25 14.77
N ASN A 174 7.79 -18.11 14.52
CA ASN A 174 6.78 -17.95 15.56
C ASN A 174 6.05 -19.28 15.78
N ASP A 175 6.42 -19.98 16.84
CA ASP A 175 5.75 -21.22 17.28
C ASP A 175 4.75 -20.97 18.43
N GLY A 176 4.40 -19.71 18.65
CA GLY A 176 3.56 -19.25 19.76
C GLY A 176 4.34 -19.03 21.05
N GLN A 177 5.68 -19.04 21.02
CA GLN A 177 6.54 -18.85 22.19
C GLN A 177 6.26 -17.56 22.97
N THR A 178 5.71 -16.56 22.29
CA THR A 178 5.41 -15.26 22.87
C THR A 178 3.99 -15.17 23.44
N GLY A 179 3.14 -16.18 23.23
CA GLY A 179 1.69 -16.09 23.44
C GLY A 179 0.95 -15.39 22.29
N GLY A 180 1.65 -15.11 21.18
CA GLY A 180 1.10 -14.62 19.92
C GLY A 180 0.48 -15.72 19.06
N GLU A 181 0.08 -15.35 17.85
CA GLU A 181 -0.47 -16.28 16.87
C GLU A 181 0.67 -17.00 16.13
N VAL A 182 0.63 -18.33 16.14
CA VAL A 182 1.60 -19.18 15.43
C VAL A 182 1.65 -18.78 13.95
N ASP A 183 2.84 -18.86 13.36
CA ASP A 183 3.11 -18.50 11.97
C ASP A 183 2.91 -17.01 11.65
N VAL A 184 2.73 -16.11 12.61
CA VAL A 184 2.93 -14.66 12.40
C VAL A 184 4.42 -14.34 12.46
N ASP A 185 5.14 -14.75 11.41
CA ASP A 185 6.58 -14.53 11.21
C ASP A 185 6.91 -14.17 9.74
N LEU A 186 8.19 -14.05 9.40
CA LEU A 186 8.66 -13.78 8.04
C LEU A 186 8.73 -15.05 7.15
N ASN A 187 8.49 -16.24 7.70
CA ASN A 187 8.73 -17.53 7.05
C ASN A 187 10.16 -17.64 6.47
N VAL A 188 11.18 -17.12 7.17
CA VAL A 188 12.57 -17.08 6.67
C VAL A 188 13.30 -18.42 6.78
N VAL A 189 12.93 -19.26 7.76
CA VAL A 189 13.63 -20.52 8.07
C VAL A 189 13.73 -21.46 6.87
N LEU A 190 12.71 -21.50 6.01
CA LEU A 190 12.74 -22.34 4.83
C LEU A 190 13.75 -21.82 3.78
N SER A 191 13.94 -20.50 3.66
CA SER A 191 14.98 -19.90 2.81
C SER A 191 16.39 -20.26 3.30
N TRP A 192 16.64 -20.13 4.61
CA TRP A 192 17.91 -20.56 5.22
C TRP A 192 18.16 -22.06 5.01
N LYS A 193 17.15 -22.92 5.17
CA LYS A 193 17.23 -24.36 4.90
C LYS A 193 17.56 -24.68 3.45
N ASN A 194 17.35 -23.73 2.53
CA ASN A 194 17.69 -23.86 1.12
C ASN A 194 19.02 -23.20 0.73
N GLY A 195 19.74 -22.64 1.70
CA GLY A 195 21.06 -22.05 1.51
C GLY A 195 21.05 -20.58 1.09
N TYR A 196 19.91 -19.90 1.17
CA TYR A 196 19.82 -18.45 0.98
C TYR A 196 20.06 -17.77 2.32
N THR A 197 21.13 -16.99 2.40
CA THR A 197 21.63 -16.35 3.62
C THR A 197 22.05 -14.89 3.41
N GLY A 198 21.92 -14.38 2.17
CA GLY A 198 22.31 -13.03 1.77
C GLY A 198 23.71 -12.94 1.14
N VAL A 199 24.37 -14.07 0.88
CA VAL A 199 25.75 -14.09 0.37
C VAL A 199 25.88 -13.30 -0.93
N ASN A 200 26.93 -12.47 -1.01
CA ASN A 200 27.24 -11.56 -2.11
C ASN A 200 26.26 -10.40 -2.31
N ILE A 201 25.35 -10.15 -1.37
CA ILE A 201 24.51 -8.95 -1.38
C ILE A 201 25.13 -7.91 -0.44
N ASN A 202 25.26 -6.69 -0.95
CA ASN A 202 25.83 -5.56 -0.24
C ASN A 202 24.69 -4.63 0.23
N ILE A 203 24.58 -4.43 1.54
CA ILE A 203 23.52 -3.63 2.14
C ILE A 203 24.16 -2.45 2.86
N CYS A 204 23.49 -1.30 2.89
CA CYS A 204 23.96 -0.11 3.57
C CYS A 204 22.88 0.49 4.46
N ILE A 205 23.21 0.71 5.73
CA ILE A 205 22.37 1.44 6.68
C ILE A 205 22.66 2.94 6.53
N LEU A 206 21.64 3.77 6.33
CA LEU A 206 21.75 5.24 6.42
C LEU A 206 21.17 5.68 7.76
N ASP A 207 22.00 5.96 8.75
CA ASP A 207 21.51 6.21 10.11
C ASP A 207 22.51 7.02 10.97
N ASP A 208 22.55 6.80 12.29
CA ASP A 208 23.44 7.48 13.24
C ASP A 208 24.83 6.82 13.40
N GLY A 209 25.11 5.79 12.61
CA GLY A 209 26.38 5.07 12.59
C GLY A 209 26.21 3.57 12.75
N ILE A 210 27.31 2.83 12.63
CA ILE A 210 27.35 1.39 12.86
C ILE A 210 28.55 1.04 13.73
N ASP A 211 28.32 0.38 14.87
CA ASP A 211 29.39 -0.22 15.66
C ASP A 211 29.95 -1.43 14.88
N HIS A 212 30.85 -1.14 13.95
CA HIS A 212 31.48 -2.14 13.11
C HIS A 212 32.41 -3.08 13.87
N THR A 213 32.74 -2.75 15.14
CA THR A 213 33.54 -3.61 16.02
C THR A 213 32.71 -4.64 16.78
N HIS A 214 31.38 -4.50 16.75
CA HIS A 214 30.44 -5.41 17.40
C HIS A 214 30.72 -6.87 17.01
N PRO A 215 30.79 -7.82 17.96
CA PRO A 215 31.15 -9.21 17.68
C PRO A 215 30.28 -9.90 16.61
N ASP A 216 29.03 -9.45 16.53
CA ASP A 216 28.00 -9.96 15.62
C ASP A 216 27.96 -9.27 14.25
N ILE A 217 28.66 -8.15 14.07
CA ILE A 217 28.67 -7.35 12.83
C ILE A 217 30.05 -7.39 12.14
N LYS A 218 31.14 -7.39 12.91
CA LYS A 218 32.52 -7.20 12.44
C LYS A 218 32.96 -8.08 11.27
N ASN A 219 32.42 -9.29 11.15
CA ASN A 219 32.79 -10.23 10.09
C ASN A 219 32.06 -9.94 8.77
N ASN A 220 30.89 -9.30 8.86
CA ASN A 220 30.05 -8.92 7.72
C ASN A 220 30.24 -7.45 7.33
N TYR A 221 30.92 -6.64 8.15
CA TYR A 221 31.19 -5.24 7.89
C TYR A 221 32.14 -5.01 6.71
N ARG A 222 31.83 -4.00 5.90
CA ARG A 222 32.66 -3.49 4.81
C ARG A 222 32.91 -2.00 4.93
N ALA A 223 34.15 -1.64 5.21
CA ALA A 223 34.59 -0.25 5.29
C ALA A 223 34.49 0.50 3.95
N ASP A 224 34.64 -0.18 2.82
CA ASP A 224 34.56 0.44 1.50
C ASP A 224 33.14 0.81 1.07
N LEU A 225 32.13 0.26 1.75
CA LEU A 225 30.71 0.57 1.62
C LEU A 225 30.21 1.53 2.71
N SER A 226 31.12 2.15 3.45
CA SER A 226 30.78 2.96 4.63
C SER A 226 31.37 4.37 4.55
N ALA A 227 30.74 5.31 5.24
CA ALA A 227 31.22 6.69 5.37
C ALA A 227 30.65 7.37 6.62
N ASP A 228 31.44 8.24 7.25
CA ASP A 228 30.91 9.31 8.08
C ASP A 228 30.66 10.54 7.20
N MET A 229 29.43 11.06 7.20
CA MET A 229 29.10 12.30 6.49
C MET A 229 28.76 13.44 7.43
N ASN A 230 28.75 13.19 8.74
CA ASN A 230 28.44 14.16 9.78
C ASN A 230 29.70 14.76 10.38
N ASP A 231 30.71 13.93 10.66
CA ASP A 231 32.03 14.40 11.00
C ASP A 231 32.88 14.59 9.74
N LYS A 232 33.61 15.70 9.69
CA LYS A 232 34.59 15.98 8.62
C LYS A 232 36.00 15.51 8.99
N SER A 233 36.17 14.95 10.19
CA SER A 233 37.48 14.59 10.75
C SER A 233 37.97 13.20 10.33
N ASP A 234 37.06 12.26 10.06
CA ASP A 234 37.33 10.96 9.47
C ASP A 234 36.14 10.45 8.63
N ASN A 235 36.27 9.26 8.03
CA ASN A 235 35.21 8.60 7.26
C ASN A 235 34.70 7.32 7.97
N ASP A 236 35.02 7.12 9.25
CA ASP A 236 34.65 5.94 10.02
C ASP A 236 33.21 6.10 10.54
N PRO A 237 32.24 5.27 10.12
CA PRO A 237 30.85 5.40 10.55
C PRO A 237 30.62 4.98 12.02
N MET A 238 31.68 4.76 12.81
CA MET A 238 31.58 4.38 14.22
C MET A 238 30.72 5.40 15.00
N PRO A 239 29.64 4.95 15.68
CA PRO A 239 28.82 5.85 16.47
C PRO A 239 29.59 6.28 17.73
N ASP A 240 29.19 7.42 18.30
CA ASP A 240 29.60 7.75 19.67
C ASP A 240 28.96 6.76 20.65
N VAL A 241 29.70 5.71 21.00
CA VAL A 241 29.24 4.65 21.91
C VAL A 241 28.96 5.13 23.34
N SER A 242 29.35 6.36 23.70
CA SER A 242 28.99 6.96 24.98
C SER A 242 27.59 7.58 24.98
N ASN A 243 27.02 7.80 23.79
CA ASN A 243 25.68 8.32 23.58
C ASN A 243 24.76 7.19 23.09
N SER A 244 23.90 6.67 23.97
CA SER A 244 22.94 5.62 23.61
C SER A 244 21.93 6.05 22.55
N ASP A 245 21.77 7.36 22.31
CA ASP A 245 20.94 7.82 21.22
C ASP A 245 21.52 7.36 19.87
N ASN A 246 22.84 7.19 19.75
CA ASN A 246 23.51 6.74 18.52
C ASN A 246 23.57 5.21 18.35
N SER A 247 22.66 4.48 19.00
CA SER A 247 22.60 3.02 18.93
C SER A 247 21.77 2.48 17.78
N HIS A 248 20.97 3.35 17.15
CA HIS A 248 19.89 2.95 16.26
C HIS A 248 20.38 2.25 14.99
N GLY A 249 21.40 2.78 14.32
CA GLY A 249 21.98 2.16 13.13
C GLY A 249 22.66 0.83 13.42
N THR A 250 23.24 0.66 14.62
CA THR A 250 23.80 -0.63 15.07
C THR A 250 22.70 -1.67 15.30
N ARG A 251 21.57 -1.27 15.91
CA ARG A 251 20.39 -2.13 16.08
C ARG A 251 19.83 -2.59 14.74
N CYS A 252 19.65 -1.65 13.81
CA CYS A 252 19.21 -1.94 12.44
C CYS A 252 20.16 -2.92 11.72
N ALA A 253 21.49 -2.72 11.86
CA ALA A 253 22.47 -3.59 11.21
C ALA A 253 22.41 -5.04 11.73
N GLY A 254 22.22 -5.24 13.03
CA GLY A 254 22.10 -6.58 13.63
C GLY A 254 20.90 -7.38 13.12
N GLU A 255 19.77 -6.72 12.85
CA GLU A 255 18.57 -7.36 12.29
C GLU A 255 18.84 -7.94 10.90
N ILE A 256 19.73 -7.30 10.14
CA ILE A 256 20.10 -7.71 8.80
C ILE A 256 21.20 -8.77 8.84
N VAL A 257 22.33 -8.48 9.49
CA VAL A 257 23.57 -9.25 9.32
C VAL A 257 24.14 -9.83 10.62
N GLY A 258 23.40 -9.84 11.72
CA GLY A 258 23.82 -10.51 12.96
C GLY A 258 24.35 -11.92 12.67
N ALA A 259 25.60 -12.18 13.04
CA ALA A 259 26.33 -13.36 12.62
C ALA A 259 25.78 -14.64 13.27
N ALA A 260 25.45 -15.62 12.44
CA ALA A 260 24.98 -16.92 12.92
C ALA A 260 26.08 -17.79 13.54
N ASN A 261 25.70 -18.58 14.53
CA ASN A 261 26.50 -19.63 15.17
C ASN A 261 27.75 -19.13 15.90
N ASN A 262 27.74 -17.92 16.46
CA ASN A 262 28.90 -17.34 17.14
C ASN A 262 28.76 -17.30 18.69
N ASN A 263 27.65 -17.82 19.24
CA ASN A 263 27.27 -17.75 20.66
C ASN A 263 27.08 -16.30 21.19
N ASN A 264 26.72 -15.36 20.33
CA ASN A 264 26.47 -13.96 20.67
C ASN A 264 25.09 -13.53 20.16
N CYS A 265 24.43 -12.64 20.89
CA CYS A 265 23.11 -12.08 20.54
C CYS A 265 22.12 -13.06 19.88
N GLY A 266 21.60 -12.70 18.70
CA GLY A 266 20.68 -13.48 17.87
C GLY A 266 21.27 -13.65 16.45
N VAL A 267 20.41 -13.81 15.44
CA VAL A 267 20.83 -14.04 14.05
C VAL A 267 20.12 -13.06 13.12
N GLY A 268 20.86 -12.39 12.25
CA GLY A 268 20.29 -11.50 11.23
C GLY A 268 19.52 -12.27 10.14
N ILE A 269 18.52 -11.63 9.52
CA ILE A 269 17.73 -12.23 8.43
C ILE A 269 18.62 -12.69 7.27
N ALA A 270 19.64 -11.90 6.96
CA ALA A 270 20.64 -12.13 5.93
C ALA A 270 22.05 -12.21 6.55
N TYR A 271 22.25 -13.12 7.50
CA TYR A 271 23.51 -13.30 8.25
C TYR A 271 24.76 -13.60 7.41
N GLY A 272 24.62 -13.86 6.10
CA GLY A 272 25.72 -14.03 5.13
C GLY A 272 25.94 -12.83 4.20
N ALA A 273 25.14 -11.77 4.31
CA ALA A 273 25.30 -10.53 3.53
C ALA A 273 26.45 -9.66 4.08
N SER A 274 26.91 -8.73 3.25
CA SER A 274 27.84 -7.68 3.66
C SER A 274 27.07 -6.40 4.04
N ILE A 275 27.54 -5.70 5.07
CA ILE A 275 26.92 -4.46 5.57
C ILE A 275 27.93 -3.30 5.53
N GLY A 276 27.48 -2.15 5.07
CA GLY A 276 28.10 -0.85 5.28
C GLY A 276 27.20 0.07 6.12
N GLY A 277 27.74 1.17 6.59
CA GLY A 277 26.99 2.20 7.31
C GLY A 277 27.37 3.60 6.85
N ILE A 278 26.38 4.46 6.66
CA ILE A 278 26.56 5.89 6.45
C ILE A 278 26.01 6.62 7.68
N ARG A 279 26.91 7.25 8.44
CA ARG A 279 26.55 8.10 9.58
C ARG A 279 26.11 9.47 9.08
N ILE A 280 24.80 9.69 9.10
CA ILE A 280 24.14 10.92 8.64
C ILE A 280 23.21 11.57 9.67
N LEU A 281 22.77 10.84 10.72
CA LEU A 281 21.76 11.35 11.66
C LEU A 281 22.29 12.00 12.94
N ASP A 282 23.56 11.81 13.25
CA ASP A 282 24.25 12.42 14.41
C ASP A 282 24.88 13.79 14.07
N GLY A 283 24.08 14.73 13.54
CA GLY A 283 24.59 16.01 13.02
C GLY A 283 23.57 16.82 12.19
N PRO A 284 23.92 18.04 11.76
CA PRO A 284 23.05 18.85 10.91
C PRO A 284 22.87 18.24 9.52
N ILE A 285 21.62 18.03 9.12
CA ILE A 285 21.28 17.41 7.83
C ILE A 285 20.81 18.48 6.84
N THR A 286 21.19 18.34 5.58
CA THR A 286 20.70 19.16 4.46
C THR A 286 20.32 18.25 3.30
N ASP A 287 19.54 18.75 2.35
CA ASP A 287 19.12 17.97 1.17
C ASP A 287 20.35 17.52 0.35
N VAL A 288 21.37 18.37 0.25
CA VAL A 288 22.65 17.98 -0.36
C VAL A 288 23.30 16.79 0.35
N LEU A 289 23.28 16.77 1.68
CA LEU A 289 23.89 15.69 2.46
C LEU A 289 23.16 14.36 2.24
N GLU A 290 21.83 14.39 2.29
CA GLU A 290 20.98 13.22 2.00
C GLU A 290 21.19 12.70 0.58
N GLY A 291 21.18 13.59 -0.42
CA GLY A 291 21.45 13.22 -1.82
C GLY A 291 22.82 12.57 -2.02
N LYS A 292 23.86 13.06 -1.34
CA LYS A 292 25.19 12.45 -1.36
C LYS A 292 25.21 11.07 -0.69
N ALA A 293 24.52 10.91 0.43
CA ALA A 293 24.42 9.64 1.13
C ALA A 293 23.74 8.56 0.28
N LEU A 294 22.66 8.92 -0.41
CA LEU A 294 21.91 8.01 -1.27
C LEU A 294 22.61 7.68 -2.59
N GLU A 295 23.50 8.55 -3.08
CA GLU A 295 24.33 8.27 -4.26
C GLU A 295 25.57 7.42 -3.94
N PHE A 296 26.07 7.53 -2.70
CA PHE A 296 27.33 6.95 -2.27
C PHE A 296 27.38 5.46 -2.60
N ARG A 297 28.37 5.06 -3.41
CA ARG A 297 28.60 3.65 -3.78
C ARG A 297 27.39 2.93 -4.40
N SER A 298 26.51 3.65 -5.11
CA SER A 298 25.31 3.09 -5.76
C SER A 298 25.56 1.96 -6.77
N GLN A 299 26.79 1.79 -7.28
CA GLN A 299 27.15 0.63 -8.10
C GLN A 299 27.50 -0.61 -7.27
N ASP A 300 28.03 -0.41 -6.06
CA ASP A 300 28.53 -1.47 -5.19
C ASP A 300 27.47 -1.92 -4.17
N ILE A 301 26.61 -1.01 -3.72
CA ILE A 301 25.52 -1.27 -2.77
C ILE A 301 24.28 -1.76 -3.51
N ASP A 302 23.68 -2.85 -3.06
CA ASP A 302 22.43 -3.38 -3.61
C ASP A 302 21.21 -2.74 -2.94
N ILE A 303 21.23 -2.66 -1.61
CA ILE A 303 20.08 -2.25 -0.80
C ILE A 303 20.51 -1.13 0.16
N TYR A 304 19.76 -0.04 0.15
CA TYR A 304 19.85 1.02 1.15
C TYR A 304 18.66 0.88 2.10
N SER A 305 18.93 0.88 3.41
CA SER A 305 17.90 0.83 4.45
C SER A 305 17.92 2.13 5.25
N ALA A 306 16.78 2.82 5.28
CA ALA A 306 16.60 4.07 5.99
C ALA A 306 15.38 4.00 6.92
N SER A 307 15.61 4.26 8.20
CA SER A 307 14.60 4.15 9.26
C SER A 307 14.31 5.51 9.90
N TRP A 308 14.26 6.56 9.06
CA TRP A 308 14.08 7.95 9.46
C TRP A 308 13.22 8.71 8.46
N GLY A 309 12.70 9.86 8.86
CA GLY A 309 11.91 10.73 7.97
C GLY A 309 11.66 12.11 8.59
N PRO A 310 10.67 12.86 8.07
CA PRO A 310 10.14 14.03 8.74
C PRO A 310 9.62 13.72 10.16
N ARG A 311 9.14 14.72 10.89
CA ARG A 311 8.54 14.50 12.22
C ARG A 311 7.19 13.80 12.08
N ASP A 312 7.06 12.66 12.73
CA ASP A 312 5.82 11.85 12.80
C ASP A 312 4.82 12.41 13.86
N ASN A 313 4.45 13.68 13.72
CA ASN A 313 3.67 14.44 14.71
C ASN A 313 2.22 14.72 14.32
N GLY A 314 1.74 14.15 13.21
CA GLY A 314 0.39 14.41 12.72
C GLY A 314 0.19 15.79 12.10
N ALA A 315 1.27 16.53 11.82
CA ALA A 315 1.22 17.91 11.34
C ALA A 315 2.22 18.25 10.23
N THR A 316 3.35 17.54 10.19
CA THR A 316 4.43 17.81 9.23
C THR A 316 4.04 17.32 7.84
N THR A 317 4.43 18.06 6.81
CA THR A 317 4.28 17.62 5.41
C THR A 317 5.51 18.10 4.68
N GLU A 318 6.34 17.16 4.26
CA GLU A 318 7.65 17.47 3.71
C GLU A 318 8.02 16.48 2.61
N ALA A 319 8.53 17.03 1.50
CA ALA A 319 9.09 16.25 0.41
C ALA A 319 10.61 16.30 0.47
N PRO A 320 11.30 15.25 0.00
CA PRO A 320 12.74 15.33 -0.23
C PRO A 320 13.07 16.48 -1.20
N GLY A 321 14.21 17.13 -0.99
CA GLY A 321 14.66 18.20 -1.86
C GLY A 321 15.24 17.69 -3.18
N ALA A 322 15.69 18.63 -4.02
CA ALA A 322 16.09 18.31 -5.39
C ALA A 322 17.31 17.37 -5.47
N ALA A 323 18.27 17.47 -4.55
CA ALA A 323 19.43 16.60 -4.53
C ALA A 323 19.06 15.17 -4.14
N THR A 324 18.24 15.01 -3.09
CA THR A 324 17.75 13.70 -2.63
C THR A 324 16.90 13.01 -3.69
N VAL A 325 15.93 13.71 -4.29
CA VAL A 325 15.10 13.15 -5.37
C VAL A 325 15.97 12.68 -6.54
N ARG A 326 16.94 13.51 -6.97
CA ARG A 326 17.84 13.16 -8.07
C ARG A 326 18.72 11.96 -7.73
N ALA A 327 19.19 11.83 -6.50
CA ALA A 327 20.01 10.71 -6.06
C ALA A 327 19.22 9.40 -6.10
N ILE A 328 17.97 9.39 -5.62
CA ILE A 328 17.09 8.22 -5.67
C ILE A 328 16.76 7.84 -7.12
N GLU A 329 16.33 8.81 -7.96
CA GLU A 329 16.04 8.58 -9.38
C GLU A 329 17.25 8.03 -10.14
N LYS A 330 18.45 8.52 -9.82
CA LYS A 330 19.71 8.02 -10.38
C LYS A 330 20.01 6.62 -9.87
N GLY A 331 19.84 6.36 -8.58
CA GLY A 331 20.08 5.05 -7.97
C GLY A 331 19.22 3.95 -8.59
N VAL A 332 17.92 4.19 -8.78
CA VAL A 332 17.04 3.19 -9.43
C VAL A 332 17.28 3.02 -10.94
N ARG A 333 17.87 4.03 -11.60
CA ARG A 333 18.16 3.99 -13.05
C ARG A 333 19.52 3.36 -13.36
N GLU A 334 20.53 3.71 -12.58
CA GLU A 334 21.93 3.44 -12.91
C GLU A 334 22.58 2.48 -11.91
N GLY A 335 22.12 2.45 -10.66
CA GLY A 335 22.67 1.61 -9.61
C GLY A 335 22.65 0.12 -9.93
N ARG A 336 23.51 -0.66 -9.25
CA ARG A 336 23.66 -2.11 -9.46
C ARG A 336 23.85 -2.48 -10.93
N GLY A 337 24.65 -1.72 -11.67
CA GLY A 337 24.88 -1.93 -13.11
C GLY A 337 23.63 -1.73 -13.97
N GLY A 338 22.74 -0.80 -13.59
CA GLY A 338 21.49 -0.50 -14.29
C GLY A 338 20.28 -1.33 -13.87
N LYS A 339 20.41 -2.22 -12.88
CA LYS A 339 19.27 -2.96 -12.28
C LYS A 339 18.47 -2.07 -11.31
N GLY A 340 19.10 -1.02 -10.80
CA GLY A 340 18.52 -0.07 -9.87
C GLY A 340 18.68 -0.51 -8.42
N ASN A 341 19.19 0.39 -7.59
CA ASN A 341 19.26 0.20 -6.14
C ASN A 341 17.88 -0.03 -5.55
N ILE A 342 17.83 -0.78 -4.45
CA ILE A 342 16.61 -0.98 -3.66
C ILE A 342 16.67 -0.04 -2.46
N PHE A 343 15.72 0.90 -2.38
CA PHE A 343 15.59 1.81 -1.25
C PHE A 343 14.45 1.32 -0.34
N VAL A 344 14.79 0.82 0.84
CA VAL A 344 13.82 0.36 1.85
C VAL A 344 13.67 1.43 2.91
N TRP A 345 12.42 1.81 3.20
CA TRP A 345 12.10 2.91 4.09
C TRP A 345 11.09 2.49 5.17
N ALA A 346 11.28 2.89 6.41
CA ALA A 346 10.26 2.71 7.46
C ALA A 346 9.03 3.59 7.16
N SER A 347 7.81 3.13 7.40
CA SER A 347 6.60 3.90 7.04
C SER A 347 6.24 5.07 7.98
N GLY A 348 6.70 5.05 9.24
CA GLY A 348 6.36 6.10 10.22
C GLY A 348 5.76 5.60 11.53
N ASN A 349 5.95 6.36 12.61
CA ASN A 349 5.51 6.06 13.97
C ASN A 349 4.45 7.04 14.53
N GLY A 350 3.86 7.87 13.67
CA GLY A 350 2.90 8.92 14.01
C GLY A 350 1.45 8.46 14.14
N GLY A 351 1.16 7.17 14.09
CA GLY A 351 -0.22 6.64 14.15
C GLY A 351 -0.99 7.09 15.38
N GLY A 352 -0.33 7.21 16.54
CA GLY A 352 -0.93 7.73 17.76
C GLY A 352 -1.28 9.23 17.73
N ASN A 353 -0.74 9.96 16.76
CA ASN A 353 -0.98 11.39 16.53
C ASN A 353 -1.93 11.65 15.34
N ASP A 354 -2.60 10.61 14.84
CA ASP A 354 -3.38 10.65 13.59
C ASP A 354 -2.54 11.14 12.39
N ASP A 355 -1.26 10.74 12.30
CA ASP A 355 -0.43 11.06 11.14
C ASP A 355 -0.75 10.17 9.93
N ASP A 356 -0.40 10.68 8.75
CA ASP A 356 -0.63 10.04 7.46
C ASP A 356 0.69 9.97 6.70
N CYS A 357 1.19 8.75 6.48
CA CYS A 357 2.47 8.54 5.83
C CYS A 357 2.54 9.04 4.38
N ASN A 358 1.41 9.41 3.76
CA ASN A 358 1.44 10.10 2.46
C ASN A 358 1.86 11.57 2.56
N CYS A 359 1.99 12.13 3.77
CA CYS A 359 2.61 13.43 4.03
C CYS A 359 4.14 13.34 4.24
N ASP A 360 4.67 12.12 4.30
CA ASP A 360 6.09 11.83 4.20
C ASP A 360 6.46 11.58 2.72
N GLY A 361 7.17 12.54 2.13
CA GLY A 361 7.54 12.45 0.73
C GLY A 361 8.60 11.41 0.40
N TYR A 362 9.30 10.83 1.40
CA TYR A 362 10.18 9.67 1.20
C TYR A 362 9.35 8.42 0.98
N VAL A 363 8.34 8.18 1.82
CA VAL A 363 7.38 7.07 1.68
C VAL A 363 6.52 7.24 0.41
N GLY A 364 6.18 8.48 0.05
CA GLY A 364 5.43 8.83 -1.15
C GLY A 364 6.21 8.79 -2.49
N MET A 365 7.37 8.12 -2.56
CA MET A 365 8.13 7.94 -3.81
C MET A 365 7.92 6.56 -4.44
N PRO A 366 7.65 6.48 -5.76
CA PRO A 366 7.62 5.19 -6.47
C PRO A 366 8.89 4.36 -6.29
N GLU A 367 10.03 5.03 -6.19
CA GLU A 367 11.36 4.42 -6.12
C GLU A 367 11.69 3.80 -4.75
N THR A 368 10.90 4.09 -3.71
CA THR A 368 11.11 3.59 -2.35
C THR A 368 10.11 2.49 -2.00
N ILE A 369 10.56 1.52 -1.20
CA ILE A 369 9.73 0.45 -0.66
C ILE A 369 9.46 0.76 0.81
N SER A 370 8.30 1.32 1.10
CA SER A 370 7.91 1.67 2.48
C SER A 370 7.33 0.47 3.23
N ILE A 371 7.88 0.17 4.40
CA ILE A 371 7.58 -1.01 5.21
C ILE A 371 7.01 -0.61 6.57
N GLY A 372 5.88 -1.22 6.90
CA GLY A 372 5.21 -1.06 8.18
C GLY A 372 5.43 -2.21 9.16
N SER A 373 4.87 -2.07 10.37
CA SER A 373 4.95 -3.05 11.45
C SER A 373 3.62 -3.78 11.66
N ILE A 374 3.70 -5.05 12.06
CA ILE A 374 2.61 -5.76 12.73
C ILE A 374 3.04 -6.35 14.07
N THR A 375 2.04 -6.58 14.92
CA THR A 375 2.20 -7.29 16.20
C THR A 375 2.42 -8.79 15.99
N ASP A 376 2.78 -9.50 17.05
CA ASP A 376 2.87 -10.97 17.09
C ASP A 376 1.52 -11.69 16.95
N ARG A 377 0.43 -10.93 16.83
CA ARG A 377 -0.94 -11.41 16.59
C ARG A 377 -1.47 -10.99 15.21
N GLY A 378 -0.62 -10.42 14.36
CA GLY A 378 -1.01 -9.97 13.01
C GLY A 378 -1.83 -8.68 12.98
N GLY A 379 -1.97 -7.99 14.12
CA GLY A 379 -2.65 -6.70 14.24
C GLY A 379 -1.73 -5.52 13.91
N THR A 380 -2.33 -4.34 13.75
CA THR A 380 -1.59 -3.08 13.53
C THR A 380 -1.19 -2.47 14.87
N PRO A 381 0.09 -2.17 15.13
CA PRO A 381 0.50 -1.51 16.36
C PRO A 381 0.08 -0.02 16.37
N TYR A 382 -0.07 0.57 17.55
CA TYR A 382 -0.64 1.91 17.75
C TYR A 382 0.13 3.02 17.03
N PHE A 383 1.43 2.83 16.84
CA PHE A 383 2.32 3.81 16.23
C PHE A 383 2.27 3.78 14.70
N MET A 384 1.72 2.72 14.09
CA MET A 384 1.75 2.56 12.64
C MET A 384 0.92 3.66 11.94
N GLU A 385 1.56 4.38 11.04
CA GLU A 385 0.88 5.32 10.13
C GLU A 385 0.20 4.58 8.98
N LYS A 386 -1.01 5.00 8.62
CA LYS A 386 -1.81 4.37 7.57
C LYS A 386 -1.83 5.27 6.34
N CYS A 387 -1.43 4.73 5.19
CA CYS A 387 -1.53 5.44 3.92
C CYS A 387 -1.48 4.44 2.75
N PRO A 388 -1.96 4.81 1.55
CA PRO A 388 -1.99 3.90 0.42
C PRO A 388 -0.62 3.72 -0.26
N SER A 389 0.43 4.37 0.26
CA SER A 389 1.82 4.24 -0.20
C SER A 389 2.56 3.08 0.48
N THR A 390 2.05 2.54 1.60
CA THR A 390 2.64 1.39 2.29
C THR A 390 2.67 0.16 1.38
N PHE A 391 3.86 -0.38 1.09
CA PHE A 391 4.03 -1.56 0.23
C PHE A 391 3.65 -2.85 0.96
N ALA A 392 4.24 -3.08 2.13
CA ALA A 392 4.07 -4.30 2.89
C ALA A 392 4.37 -4.05 4.38
N VAL A 393 4.11 -5.06 5.19
CA VAL A 393 4.43 -5.04 6.62
C VAL A 393 5.32 -6.21 6.99
N VAL A 394 5.99 -6.11 8.14
CA VAL A 394 6.73 -7.22 8.73
C VAL A 394 6.44 -7.33 10.23
N PRO A 395 6.61 -8.52 10.83
CA PRO A 395 6.51 -8.71 12.27
C PRO A 395 7.68 -8.05 13.00
N SER A 396 7.45 -6.85 13.54
CA SER A 396 8.39 -6.14 14.42
C SER A 396 7.81 -5.86 15.82
N GLY A 397 6.55 -6.24 16.06
CA GLY A 397 5.93 -6.21 17.38
C GLY A 397 5.32 -4.85 17.74
N GLY A 398 5.15 -4.63 19.05
CA GLY A 398 4.45 -3.48 19.62
C GLY A 398 3.02 -3.77 20.06
N GLU A 399 2.41 -2.81 20.75
CA GLU A 399 1.04 -2.91 21.24
C GLU A 399 0.02 -2.30 20.25
N GLU A 400 -1.21 -2.83 20.22
CA GLU A 400 -2.27 -2.30 19.33
C GLU A 400 -2.86 -0.98 19.83
N HIS A 401 -2.79 -0.71 21.14
CA HIS A 401 -3.33 0.49 21.76
C HIS A 401 -2.33 1.14 22.73
N ILE A 402 -2.32 2.47 22.76
CA ILE A 402 -1.54 3.25 23.71
C ILE A 402 -2.02 2.93 25.13
N GLY A 403 -1.08 2.57 26.01
CA GLY A 403 -1.40 2.26 27.40
C GLY A 403 -2.15 0.94 27.56
N GLU A 404 -2.10 0.04 26.57
CA GLU A 404 -2.38 -1.37 26.82
C GLU A 404 -1.55 -1.81 28.03
N ASP A 405 -2.28 -2.31 29.03
CA ASP A 405 -1.82 -2.69 30.36
C ASP A 405 -0.43 -3.36 30.32
N GLY A 406 0.47 -2.90 31.19
CA GLY A 406 1.78 -3.50 31.46
C GLY A 406 1.75 -4.96 31.92
N SER A 407 0.58 -5.62 31.93
CA SER A 407 0.39 -7.05 32.14
C SER A 407 0.74 -7.94 30.94
N ARG A 408 1.02 -7.38 29.75
CA ARG A 408 1.35 -8.16 28.54
C ARG A 408 2.85 -8.14 28.23
N THR A 409 3.42 -9.30 27.89
CA THR A 409 4.80 -9.40 27.39
C THR A 409 4.94 -8.49 26.17
N LYS A 410 5.82 -7.49 26.27
CA LYS A 410 6.10 -6.57 25.17
C LYS A 410 7.00 -7.27 24.17
N ILE A 411 6.39 -7.85 23.15
CA ILE A 411 7.06 -8.65 22.13
C ILE A 411 7.58 -7.72 21.06
N ARG A 412 8.88 -7.81 20.84
CA ARG A 412 9.69 -6.80 20.13
C ARG A 412 10.85 -7.47 19.42
N VAL A 413 11.68 -6.68 18.76
CA VAL A 413 12.82 -7.18 18.01
C VAL A 413 14.05 -7.33 18.91
N VAL A 414 14.68 -8.50 18.77
CA VAL A 414 15.98 -8.86 19.35
C VAL A 414 17.06 -8.51 18.33
N THR A 415 18.06 -7.74 18.72
CA THR A 415 19.18 -7.36 17.83
C THR A 415 20.42 -6.93 18.63
N THR A 416 21.47 -6.53 17.93
CA THR A 416 22.72 -5.97 18.48
C THR A 416 22.52 -4.59 19.07
N ASP A 417 23.36 -4.20 20.02
CA ASP A 417 23.41 -2.85 20.58
C ASP A 417 24.87 -2.37 20.64
N ILE A 418 25.08 -1.07 20.71
CA ILE A 418 26.43 -0.48 20.74
C ILE A 418 27.29 -1.01 21.89
N GLY A 419 28.61 -1.03 21.70
CA GLY A 419 29.56 -1.47 22.73
C GLY A 419 29.61 -2.99 22.89
N GLY A 420 29.20 -3.74 21.87
CA GLY A 420 29.15 -5.20 21.92
C GLY A 420 27.92 -5.78 22.63
N GLY A 421 26.87 -4.97 22.84
CA GLY A 421 25.66 -5.36 23.59
C GLY A 421 24.60 -6.05 22.73
N CYS A 422 23.54 -6.52 23.38
CA CYS A 422 22.34 -7.00 22.69
C CYS A 422 21.11 -6.35 23.33
N ILE A 423 20.12 -6.01 22.52
CA ILE A 423 18.82 -5.49 22.96
C ILE A 423 17.72 -6.50 22.59
N LEU A 424 16.74 -6.68 23.48
CA LEU A 424 15.62 -7.61 23.29
C LEU A 424 14.29 -6.91 23.02
N ASN A 425 14.30 -5.58 23.03
CA ASN A 425 13.10 -4.74 23.04
C ASN A 425 13.18 -3.58 22.05
N PHE A 426 13.86 -3.77 20.91
CA PHE A 426 13.87 -2.80 19.82
C PHE A 426 12.50 -2.77 19.12
N GLU A 427 11.97 -1.59 18.83
CA GLU A 427 10.59 -1.44 18.37
C GLU A 427 10.38 -0.19 17.51
N GLY A 428 9.21 -0.13 16.86
CA GLY A 428 8.84 0.90 15.90
C GLY A 428 8.99 0.41 14.46
N THR A 429 8.54 1.22 13.50
CA THR A 429 8.74 0.92 12.08
C THR A 429 10.23 0.94 11.69
N SER A 430 11.10 1.48 12.55
CA SER A 430 12.56 1.36 12.41
C SER A 430 13.09 -0.07 12.45
N ALA A 431 12.43 -0.99 13.16
CA ALA A 431 12.78 -2.40 13.14
C ALA A 431 12.18 -3.12 11.91
N ALA A 432 11.12 -2.56 11.34
CA ALA A 432 10.44 -3.14 10.20
C ALA A 432 11.27 -3.04 8.90
N ALA A 433 11.84 -1.86 8.62
CA ALA A 433 12.62 -1.64 7.40
C ALA A 433 13.89 -2.50 7.29
N PRO A 434 14.73 -2.66 8.34
CA PRO A 434 15.89 -3.55 8.31
C PRO A 434 15.52 -5.02 8.12
N LEU A 435 14.48 -5.52 8.82
CA LEU A 435 14.00 -6.89 8.62
C LEU A 435 13.59 -7.13 7.14
N ALA A 436 12.90 -6.18 6.54
CA ALA A 436 12.55 -6.24 5.12
C ALA A 436 13.79 -6.14 4.21
N ALA A 437 14.77 -5.27 4.52
CA ALA A 437 16.02 -5.19 3.77
C ALA A 437 16.79 -6.52 3.77
N GLY A 438 16.87 -7.20 4.94
CA GLY A 438 17.44 -8.54 5.03
C GLY A 438 16.64 -9.58 4.24
N ALA A 439 15.30 -9.53 4.29
CA ALA A 439 14.45 -10.41 3.49
C ALA A 439 14.70 -10.22 1.98
N LEU A 440 14.79 -8.98 1.52
CA LEU A 440 15.06 -8.64 0.12
C LEU A 440 16.48 -9.04 -0.30
N ALA A 441 17.45 -9.08 0.62
CA ALA A 441 18.76 -9.63 0.34
C ALA A 441 18.70 -11.13 -0.01
N LEU A 442 17.85 -11.92 0.68
CA LEU A 442 17.65 -13.33 0.33
C LEU A 442 17.01 -13.49 -1.06
N VAL A 443 16.07 -12.59 -1.40
CA VAL A 443 15.42 -12.54 -2.73
C VAL A 443 16.44 -12.21 -3.82
N LEU A 444 17.31 -11.23 -3.60
CA LEU A 444 18.37 -10.88 -4.53
C LEU A 444 19.46 -11.96 -4.65
N GLU A 445 19.78 -12.68 -3.58
CA GLU A 445 20.68 -13.84 -3.67
C GLU A 445 20.08 -14.92 -4.57
N ALA A 446 18.76 -15.14 -4.48
CA ALA A 446 18.06 -16.10 -5.31
C ALA A 446 18.02 -15.71 -6.79
N ASN A 447 17.95 -14.41 -7.09
CA ASN A 447 18.04 -13.89 -8.44
C ASN A 447 18.68 -12.50 -8.46
N GLY A 448 19.97 -12.46 -8.79
CA GLY A 448 20.73 -11.22 -8.85
C GLY A 448 20.35 -10.32 -10.04
N ASP A 449 19.55 -10.79 -10.99
CA ASP A 449 19.13 -10.04 -12.18
C ASP A 449 17.84 -9.22 -11.99
N LEU A 450 17.21 -9.34 -10.82
CA LEU A 450 16.02 -8.56 -10.49
C LEU A 450 16.32 -7.05 -10.47
N THR A 451 15.47 -6.30 -11.17
CA THR A 451 15.44 -4.84 -11.09
C THR A 451 14.71 -4.38 -9.82
N TRP A 452 14.86 -3.10 -9.48
CA TRP A 452 14.12 -2.50 -8.35
C TRP A 452 12.59 -2.67 -8.47
N ARG A 453 12.03 -2.57 -9.68
CA ARG A 453 10.60 -2.83 -9.95
C ARG A 453 10.23 -4.31 -9.85
N ASP A 454 11.10 -5.21 -10.29
CA ASP A 454 10.84 -6.65 -10.14
C ASP A 454 10.66 -7.03 -8.68
N VAL A 455 11.50 -6.46 -7.81
CA VAL A 455 11.39 -6.67 -6.36
C VAL A 455 10.05 -6.18 -5.82
N GLN A 456 9.57 -5.01 -6.24
CA GLN A 456 8.24 -4.51 -5.86
C GLN A 456 7.11 -5.45 -6.32
N HIS A 457 7.18 -5.98 -7.55
CA HIS A 457 6.20 -6.98 -8.04
C HIS A 457 6.27 -8.29 -7.26
N ILE A 458 7.47 -8.72 -6.83
CA ILE A 458 7.64 -9.90 -5.99
C ILE A 458 7.01 -9.66 -4.61
N ILE A 459 7.17 -8.48 -4.01
CA ILE A 459 6.49 -8.13 -2.75
C ILE A 459 4.97 -8.20 -2.93
N ALA A 460 4.42 -7.54 -3.95
CA ALA A 460 2.97 -7.52 -4.20
C ALA A 460 2.35 -8.92 -4.37
N LYS A 461 3.12 -9.91 -4.87
CA LYS A 461 2.69 -11.30 -5.05
C LYS A 461 3.08 -12.23 -3.90
N GLY A 462 4.14 -11.90 -3.18
CA GLY A 462 4.75 -12.70 -2.14
C GLY A 462 4.30 -12.32 -0.73
N SER A 463 3.50 -11.26 -0.58
CA SER A 463 2.89 -10.89 0.69
C SER A 463 1.61 -11.70 0.99
N ARG A 464 1.37 -11.93 2.28
CA ARG A 464 0.22 -12.67 2.83
C ARG A 464 -0.62 -11.79 3.74
N ILE A 465 -1.93 -12.02 3.76
CA ILE A 465 -2.83 -11.32 4.68
C ILE A 465 -2.56 -11.82 6.11
N PRO A 466 -2.18 -10.94 7.05
CA PRO A 466 -1.86 -11.36 8.40
C PRO A 466 -3.08 -11.63 9.27
N SER A 467 -4.15 -10.89 9.05
CA SER A 467 -5.39 -11.01 9.80
C SER A 467 -6.54 -10.51 8.94
N VAL A 468 -7.71 -11.14 9.13
CA VAL A 468 -8.95 -10.78 8.42
C VAL A 468 -9.65 -9.56 9.02
N THR A 469 -9.19 -9.02 10.15
CA THR A 469 -9.81 -7.90 10.86
C THR A 469 -9.37 -6.51 10.38
N GLY A 470 -8.49 -6.45 9.38
CA GLY A 470 -8.00 -5.20 8.76
C GLY A 470 -8.95 -4.53 7.77
N ASP A 471 -8.53 -3.36 7.26
CA ASP A 471 -9.18 -2.58 6.20
C ASP A 471 -8.93 -3.19 4.79
N TRP A 472 -9.03 -4.51 4.69
CA TRP A 472 -8.74 -5.25 3.47
C TRP A 472 -9.79 -5.03 2.39
N GLU A 473 -9.30 -4.73 1.20
CA GLU A 473 -10.12 -4.71 0.00
C GLU A 473 -9.40 -5.46 -1.15
N VAL A 474 -10.18 -5.85 -2.15
CA VAL A 474 -9.66 -6.46 -3.38
C VAL A 474 -9.83 -5.45 -4.51
N ASN A 475 -8.73 -5.11 -5.17
CA ASN A 475 -8.72 -4.15 -6.26
C ASN A 475 -9.24 -4.75 -7.58
N GLY A 476 -9.33 -3.95 -8.64
CA GLY A 476 -9.82 -4.36 -9.96
C GLY A 476 -8.98 -5.44 -10.65
N ALA A 477 -7.74 -5.65 -10.22
CA ALA A 477 -6.83 -6.69 -10.71
C ALA A 477 -6.79 -7.95 -9.83
N GLY A 478 -7.53 -7.96 -8.71
CA GLY A 478 -7.59 -9.10 -7.80
C GLY A 478 -6.51 -9.13 -6.72
N TYR A 479 -5.75 -8.05 -6.53
CA TYR A 479 -4.81 -7.95 -5.42
C TYR A 479 -5.55 -7.59 -4.13
N HIS A 480 -5.16 -8.23 -3.04
CA HIS A 480 -5.53 -7.80 -1.69
C HIS A 480 -4.68 -6.60 -1.30
N ARG A 481 -5.32 -5.55 -0.80
CA ARG A 481 -4.67 -4.33 -0.35
C ARG A 481 -5.27 -3.83 0.95
N SER A 482 -4.52 -3.00 1.66
CA SER A 482 -4.94 -2.30 2.87
C SER A 482 -4.09 -1.04 3.04
N HIS A 483 -4.65 0.04 3.59
CA HIS A 483 -3.89 1.22 3.97
C HIS A 483 -3.01 0.99 5.20
N SER A 484 -3.38 0.01 6.03
CA SER A 484 -2.63 -0.38 7.23
C SER A 484 -1.53 -1.41 6.95
N PHE A 485 -1.73 -2.28 5.95
CA PHE A 485 -0.87 -3.45 5.71
C PHE A 485 -0.23 -3.50 4.31
N GLY A 486 -0.56 -2.56 3.42
CA GLY A 486 -0.14 -2.64 2.01
C GLY A 486 -0.67 -3.92 1.35
N PHE A 487 0.22 -4.68 0.70
CA PHE A 487 -0.07 -6.01 0.16
C PHE A 487 -0.08 -7.12 1.23
N GLY A 488 0.35 -6.83 2.47
CA GLY A 488 0.38 -7.76 3.60
C GLY A 488 1.79 -8.03 4.13
N VAL A 489 1.90 -9.08 4.94
CA VAL A 489 3.17 -9.53 5.53
C VAL A 489 4.05 -10.18 4.48
N MET A 490 5.32 -9.81 4.43
CA MET A 490 6.28 -10.45 3.54
C MET A 490 6.48 -11.93 3.91
N ASP A 491 6.18 -12.86 3.00
CA ASP A 491 6.58 -14.27 3.11
C ASP A 491 7.89 -14.46 2.36
N VAL A 492 9.00 -14.44 3.10
CA VAL A 492 10.34 -14.42 2.54
C VAL A 492 10.62 -15.66 1.69
N SER A 493 10.13 -16.83 2.12
CA SER A 493 10.35 -18.07 1.36
C SER A 493 9.52 -18.14 0.09
N LEU A 494 8.29 -17.61 0.10
CA LEU A 494 7.51 -17.45 -1.12
C LEU A 494 8.17 -16.44 -2.07
N MET A 495 8.66 -15.33 -1.55
CA MET A 495 9.35 -14.31 -2.35
C MET A 495 10.63 -14.84 -3.00
N VAL A 496 11.46 -15.57 -2.26
CA VAL A 496 12.64 -16.30 -2.78
C VAL A 496 12.22 -17.31 -3.85
N GLN A 497 11.12 -18.02 -3.64
CA GLN A 497 10.60 -18.97 -4.63
C GLN A 497 10.16 -18.29 -5.93
N LEU A 498 9.49 -17.14 -5.82
CA LEU A 498 9.09 -16.33 -6.97
C LEU A 498 10.31 -15.84 -7.75
N ALA A 499 11.40 -15.49 -7.06
CA ALA A 499 12.63 -14.95 -7.65
C ALA A 499 13.36 -15.96 -8.57
N ILE A 500 13.45 -17.24 -8.18
CA ILE A 500 14.26 -18.29 -8.87
C ILE A 500 13.87 -18.49 -10.35
N GLY A 501 12.65 -18.15 -10.74
CA GLY A 501 12.17 -18.22 -12.12
C GLY A 501 11.55 -16.91 -12.61
N TRP A 502 11.83 -15.81 -11.92
CA TRP A 502 11.23 -14.52 -12.26
C TRP A 502 11.74 -14.04 -13.61
N LYS A 503 10.82 -13.64 -14.47
CA LYS A 503 11.13 -12.93 -15.70
C LYS A 503 10.95 -11.44 -15.45
N ASN A 504 12.01 -10.67 -15.70
CA ASN A 504 11.98 -9.23 -15.46
C ASN A 504 10.81 -8.57 -16.20
N VAL A 505 10.18 -7.63 -15.50
CA VAL A 505 9.08 -6.84 -16.04
C VAL A 505 9.58 -5.94 -17.18
N PRO A 506 8.72 -5.61 -18.17
CA PRO A 506 9.08 -4.65 -19.21
C PRO A 506 9.45 -3.28 -18.63
N GLU A 507 10.09 -2.45 -19.45
CA GLU A 507 10.31 -1.03 -19.12
C GLU A 507 8.98 -0.36 -18.76
N ALA A 508 8.99 0.49 -17.73
CA ALA A 508 7.79 1.20 -17.31
C ALA A 508 7.51 2.38 -18.24
N GLY A 509 6.27 2.47 -18.72
CA GLY A 509 5.72 3.72 -19.22
C GLY A 509 5.36 4.65 -18.06
N LYS A 510 5.50 5.95 -18.28
CA LYS A 510 4.99 7.00 -17.39
C LYS A 510 4.06 7.90 -18.18
N CYS A 511 2.81 8.01 -17.72
CA CYS A 511 1.80 8.84 -18.34
C CYS A 511 1.30 9.90 -17.35
N ASN A 512 1.14 11.14 -17.79
CA ASN A 512 0.61 12.22 -16.98
C ASN A 512 -0.63 12.82 -17.64
N SER A 513 -1.65 13.14 -16.85
CA SER A 513 -2.72 14.02 -17.30
C SER A 513 -2.17 15.42 -17.62
N SER A 514 -2.95 16.22 -18.35
CA SER A 514 -2.73 17.66 -18.35
C SER A 514 -2.84 18.22 -16.92
N ASP A 515 -2.19 19.34 -16.65
CA ASP A 515 -2.44 20.07 -15.40
C ASP A 515 -3.83 20.72 -15.45
N HIS A 516 -4.69 20.34 -14.51
CA HIS A 516 -6.04 20.85 -14.40
C HIS A 516 -6.06 21.99 -13.37
N VAL A 517 -6.12 23.23 -13.85
CA VAL A 517 -6.28 24.42 -13.00
C VAL A 517 -7.78 24.67 -12.79
N VAL A 518 -8.27 24.42 -11.57
CA VAL A 518 -9.71 24.44 -11.24
C VAL A 518 -10.09 25.73 -10.52
N ASN A 519 -9.28 26.17 -9.53
CA ASN A 519 -9.56 27.31 -8.66
C ASN A 519 -10.98 27.30 -8.07
N ARG A 520 -11.36 26.19 -7.42
CA ARG A 520 -12.72 25.96 -6.92
C ARG A 520 -12.76 25.83 -5.42
N ASP A 521 -13.63 26.62 -4.79
CA ASP A 521 -13.88 26.55 -3.36
C ASP A 521 -14.60 25.24 -3.01
N VAL A 522 -14.14 24.59 -1.93
CA VAL A 522 -14.76 23.41 -1.35
C VAL A 522 -15.80 23.88 -0.33
N PRO A 523 -17.06 23.41 -0.40
CA PRO A 523 -18.06 23.76 0.60
C PRO A 523 -17.61 23.32 2.00
N ALA A 524 -17.80 24.17 3.00
CA ALA A 524 -17.53 23.81 4.40
C ALA A 524 -18.39 22.61 4.82
N ASP A 525 -17.78 21.65 5.53
CA ASP A 525 -18.38 20.35 5.88
C ASP A 525 -18.94 19.62 4.64
N GLY A 526 -18.19 19.67 3.54
CA GLY A 526 -18.60 19.17 2.24
C GLY A 526 -17.44 18.84 1.33
N CYS A 527 -17.76 18.29 0.16
CA CYS A 527 -16.77 17.82 -0.81
C CYS A 527 -17.06 18.36 -2.21
N ILE A 528 -16.01 18.46 -3.01
CA ILE A 528 -16.10 18.58 -4.47
C ILE A 528 -15.54 17.33 -5.12
N THR A 529 -16.00 17.05 -6.33
CA THR A 529 -15.58 15.89 -7.12
C THR A 529 -15.13 16.35 -8.49
N GLU A 530 -13.99 15.83 -8.92
CA GLU A 530 -13.39 16.06 -10.23
C GLU A 530 -13.14 14.71 -10.92
N HIS A 531 -13.17 14.70 -12.25
CA HIS A 531 -13.01 13.49 -13.06
C HIS A 531 -11.85 13.64 -14.04
N VAL A 532 -11.04 12.59 -14.14
CA VAL A 532 -9.86 12.57 -15.02
C VAL A 532 -9.97 11.42 -16.01
N ASP A 533 -9.80 11.75 -17.28
CA ASP A 533 -9.71 10.76 -18.35
C ASP A 533 -8.24 10.45 -18.63
N MET A 534 -7.87 9.17 -18.49
CA MET A 534 -6.52 8.67 -18.76
C MET A 534 -6.49 7.71 -19.95
N SER A 535 -7.53 7.68 -20.79
CA SER A 535 -7.63 6.80 -21.96
C SER A 535 -6.48 6.95 -22.96
N PHE A 536 -6.00 8.18 -23.15
CA PHE A 536 -4.88 8.49 -24.03
C PHE A 536 -3.55 7.80 -23.64
N CYS A 537 -3.42 7.33 -22.39
CA CYS A 537 -2.25 6.58 -21.94
C CYS A 537 -2.16 5.17 -22.55
N GLN A 538 -3.23 4.65 -23.15
CA GLN A 538 -3.18 3.40 -23.90
C GLN A 538 -2.86 3.61 -25.38
N ASP A 539 -3.10 4.79 -25.94
CA ASP A 539 -2.98 4.99 -27.38
C ASP A 539 -1.59 5.51 -27.79
N ASN A 540 -0.81 6.03 -26.84
CA ASN A 540 0.52 6.57 -27.09
C ASN A 540 1.60 5.50 -26.99
N HIS A 541 2.36 5.30 -28.08
CA HIS A 541 3.42 4.30 -28.18
C HIS A 541 4.54 4.47 -27.12
N ASP A 542 4.84 5.72 -26.71
CA ASP A 542 5.93 6.00 -25.76
C ASP A 542 5.49 5.95 -24.29
N THR A 543 4.17 5.95 -24.03
CA THR A 543 3.60 5.95 -22.68
C THR A 543 2.54 4.87 -22.49
N HIS A 544 2.56 3.81 -23.32
CA HIS A 544 1.53 2.78 -23.34
C HIS A 544 1.50 2.03 -22.00
N ILE A 545 0.46 2.25 -21.21
CA ILE A 545 0.25 1.59 -19.91
C ILE A 545 -1.04 0.77 -19.97
N GLU A 546 -0.91 -0.55 -19.83
CA GLU A 546 -2.05 -1.47 -19.69
C GLU A 546 -2.17 -1.99 -18.25
N HIS A 547 -1.07 -2.11 -17.52
CA HIS A 547 -1.04 -2.59 -16.14
C HIS A 547 -0.34 -1.58 -15.22
N LEU A 548 -1.10 -1.01 -14.29
CA LEU A 548 -0.59 -0.03 -13.34
C LEU A 548 0.40 -0.63 -12.35
N GLU A 549 1.38 0.17 -11.95
CA GLU A 549 2.27 -0.07 -10.82
C GLU A 549 2.00 1.02 -9.79
N HIS A 550 2.49 2.24 -10.04
CA HIS A 550 2.34 3.38 -9.15
C HIS A 550 1.34 4.38 -9.72
N THR A 551 0.43 4.87 -8.87
CA THR A 551 -0.45 6.00 -9.23
C THR A 551 -0.17 7.15 -8.27
N MET A 552 0.06 8.34 -8.81
CA MET A 552 0.39 9.54 -8.04
C MET A 552 -0.56 10.68 -8.40
N LEU A 553 -0.97 11.43 -7.38
CA LEU A 553 -1.78 12.63 -7.50
C LEU A 553 -0.92 13.83 -7.09
N TRP A 554 -0.58 14.69 -8.05
CA TRP A 554 -0.10 16.03 -7.74
C TRP A 554 -1.31 16.91 -7.45
N VAL A 555 -1.33 17.57 -6.30
CA VAL A 555 -2.47 18.41 -5.90
C VAL A 555 -2.00 19.69 -5.25
N GLU A 556 -2.73 20.77 -5.54
CA GLU A 556 -2.60 22.06 -4.90
C GLU A 556 -3.94 22.46 -4.26
N VAL A 557 -3.96 22.49 -2.92
CA VAL A 557 -5.10 22.87 -2.09
C VAL A 557 -4.68 24.01 -1.16
N GLU A 558 -5.36 25.14 -1.23
CA GLU A 558 -5.27 26.20 -0.23
C GLU A 558 -6.22 25.88 0.93
N SER A 559 -5.79 26.10 2.17
CA SER A 559 -6.61 25.91 3.37
C SER A 559 -6.01 26.68 4.54
N LYS A 560 -6.83 27.19 5.46
CA LYS A 560 -6.34 27.81 6.71
C LYS A 560 -5.98 26.80 7.80
N ARG A 561 -6.53 25.60 7.71
CA ARG A 561 -6.26 24.44 8.57
C ARG A 561 -6.20 23.19 7.70
N ARG A 562 -4.97 22.80 7.35
CA ARG A 562 -4.68 21.67 6.47
C ARG A 562 -5.18 20.33 7.01
N GLY A 563 -5.16 20.14 8.33
CA GLY A 563 -5.61 18.90 8.98
C GLY A 563 -7.08 18.53 8.79
N ASP A 564 -7.91 19.48 8.36
CA ASP A 564 -9.32 19.24 8.05
C ASP A 564 -9.55 18.81 6.60
N VAL A 565 -8.54 18.89 5.73
CA VAL A 565 -8.65 18.48 4.34
C VAL A 565 -8.50 16.97 4.23
N SER A 566 -9.40 16.31 3.49
CA SER A 566 -9.22 14.92 3.07
C SER A 566 -9.31 14.80 1.55
N ILE A 567 -8.53 13.86 1.00
CA ILE A 567 -8.43 13.64 -0.45
C ILE A 567 -8.58 12.15 -0.73
N THR A 568 -9.48 11.83 -1.66
CA THR A 568 -9.77 10.45 -2.08
C THR A 568 -9.63 10.32 -3.60
N LEU A 569 -8.94 9.27 -4.05
CA LEU A 569 -8.82 8.89 -5.45
C LEU A 569 -9.56 7.56 -5.68
N THR A 570 -10.44 7.51 -6.67
CA THR A 570 -11.11 6.26 -7.09
C THR A 570 -10.74 5.91 -8.52
N SER A 571 -10.30 4.68 -8.75
CA SER A 571 -9.97 4.20 -10.10
C SER A 571 -11.19 3.89 -10.95
N PRO A 572 -11.03 3.73 -12.28
CA PRO A 572 -12.07 3.25 -13.19
C PRO A 572 -12.75 1.94 -12.78
N TYR A 573 -12.06 1.11 -11.98
CA TYR A 573 -12.56 -0.17 -11.47
C TYR A 573 -13.26 -0.04 -10.12
N GLY A 574 -13.32 1.17 -9.55
CA GLY A 574 -13.98 1.45 -8.28
C GLY A 574 -13.09 1.27 -7.05
N THR A 575 -11.79 1.06 -7.22
CA THR A 575 -10.84 0.93 -6.11
C THR A 575 -10.58 2.30 -5.48
N VAL A 576 -10.84 2.42 -4.18
CA VAL A 576 -10.79 3.68 -3.44
C VAL A 576 -9.49 3.80 -2.64
N SER A 577 -8.72 4.85 -2.91
CA SER A 577 -7.52 5.23 -2.17
C SER A 577 -7.78 6.50 -1.39
N GLN A 578 -7.81 6.42 -0.05
CA GLN A 578 -7.66 7.59 0.82
C GLN A 578 -6.25 8.17 0.63
N MET A 579 -6.09 9.16 -0.25
CA MET A 579 -4.78 9.74 -0.59
C MET A 579 -4.25 10.62 0.55
N LEU A 580 -5.16 11.27 1.28
CA LEU A 580 -4.87 12.02 2.49
C LEU A 580 -6.05 11.92 3.46
N SER A 581 -5.80 11.46 4.67
CA SER A 581 -6.76 11.46 5.78
C SER A 581 -6.72 12.79 6.56
N THR A 582 -7.75 13.04 7.37
CA THR A 582 -7.76 14.19 8.29
C THR A 582 -6.73 13.99 9.39
N ARG A 583 -5.98 15.04 9.74
CA ARG A 583 -4.95 14.97 10.77
C ARG A 583 -5.21 16.00 11.86
N LYS A 584 -5.50 15.52 13.06
CA LYS A 584 -6.02 16.35 14.16
C LYS A 584 -5.05 17.44 14.60
N GLU A 585 -3.75 17.13 14.60
CA GLU A 585 -2.71 18.03 15.09
C GLU A 585 -2.23 19.05 14.04
N ASP A 586 -2.61 18.87 12.76
CA ASP A 586 -2.23 19.75 11.67
C ASP A 586 -3.07 21.03 11.59
N ASN A 587 -2.58 22.07 12.26
CA ASN A 587 -3.18 23.40 12.25
C ASN A 587 -2.55 24.36 11.21
N SER A 588 -1.76 23.84 10.27
CA SER A 588 -1.06 24.69 9.29
C SER A 588 -2.04 25.36 8.30
N GLY A 589 -1.75 26.62 7.97
CA GLY A 589 -2.41 27.38 6.90
C GLY A 589 -1.67 27.35 5.56
N ASP A 590 -0.62 26.53 5.44
CA ASP A 590 0.24 26.48 4.24
C ASP A 590 -0.41 25.70 3.08
N GLY A 591 -1.53 25.01 3.35
CA GLY A 591 -2.19 24.14 2.39
C GLY A 591 -1.34 22.94 1.97
N ILE A 592 -1.75 22.29 0.89
CA ILE A 592 -1.07 21.13 0.31
C ILE A 592 -0.63 21.52 -1.09
N ARG A 593 0.66 21.47 -1.37
CA ARG A 593 1.19 21.48 -2.74
C ARG A 593 2.17 20.32 -2.84
N PHE A 594 1.62 19.14 -3.07
CA PHE A 594 2.30 17.88 -2.74
C PHE A 594 1.94 16.76 -3.71
N ARG A 595 2.83 15.77 -3.82
CA ARG A 595 2.57 14.53 -4.54
C ARG A 595 2.12 13.46 -3.54
N LEU A 596 0.91 12.96 -3.68
CA LEU A 596 0.41 11.82 -2.94
C LEU A 596 0.49 10.58 -3.83
N MET A 597 0.78 9.41 -3.27
CA MET A 597 0.95 8.16 -4.04
C MET A 597 0.00 7.07 -3.54
N THR A 598 -0.32 6.10 -4.39
CA THR A 598 -1.10 4.91 -4.03
C THR A 598 -0.64 3.70 -4.82
N LEU A 599 -0.58 2.57 -4.11
CA LEU A 599 -0.33 1.22 -4.64
C LEU A 599 -1.62 0.41 -4.76
N ASN A 600 -2.75 0.92 -4.28
CA ASN A 600 -4.01 0.16 -4.25
C ASN A 600 -4.50 -0.22 -5.67
N ASN A 601 -4.05 0.49 -6.70
CA ASN A 601 -4.41 0.26 -8.09
C ASN A 601 -3.43 -0.66 -8.83
N TRP A 602 -2.46 -1.27 -8.13
CA TRP A 602 -1.47 -2.16 -8.73
C TRP A 602 -2.10 -3.28 -9.56
N GLY A 603 -1.61 -3.45 -10.77
CA GLY A 603 -2.06 -4.42 -11.76
C GLY A 603 -3.37 -4.05 -12.48
N GLU A 604 -4.11 -3.03 -12.03
CA GLU A 604 -5.33 -2.60 -12.70
C GLU A 604 -5.03 -2.05 -14.09
N ASN A 605 -6.02 -2.12 -14.97
CA ASN A 605 -5.95 -1.39 -16.21
C ASN A 605 -6.21 0.10 -15.96
N ILE A 606 -5.40 0.97 -16.57
CA ILE A 606 -5.52 2.42 -16.43
C ILE A 606 -6.86 2.97 -16.97
N VAL A 607 -7.49 2.22 -17.87
CA VAL A 607 -8.82 2.48 -18.44
C VAL A 607 -9.78 1.40 -17.97
N GLY A 608 -10.96 1.80 -17.51
CA GLY A 608 -12.02 0.88 -17.10
C GLY A 608 -13.40 1.41 -17.48
N GLU A 609 -14.42 0.94 -16.78
CA GLU A 609 -15.83 1.28 -17.10
C GLU A 609 -16.18 2.75 -16.76
N LYS A 610 -15.36 3.41 -15.94
CA LYS A 610 -15.56 4.78 -15.46
C LYS A 610 -14.28 5.61 -15.62
N GLN A 611 -14.41 6.92 -15.47
CA GLN A 611 -13.25 7.81 -15.32
C GLN A 611 -12.69 7.75 -13.90
N TRP A 612 -11.43 8.14 -13.75
CA TRP A 612 -10.85 8.40 -12.44
C TRP A 612 -11.64 9.49 -11.72
N LYS A 613 -11.84 9.33 -10.42
CA LYS A 613 -12.58 10.29 -9.58
C LYS A 613 -11.67 10.81 -8.47
N ILE A 614 -11.48 12.12 -8.40
CA ILE A 614 -10.79 12.81 -7.30
C ILE A 614 -11.86 13.51 -6.46
N GLU A 615 -11.82 13.31 -5.15
CA GLU A 615 -12.74 13.93 -4.21
C GLU A 615 -11.93 14.67 -3.15
N VAL A 616 -12.23 15.94 -2.95
CA VAL A 616 -11.56 16.82 -1.96
C VAL A 616 -12.63 17.36 -1.02
N CYS A 617 -12.43 17.15 0.27
CA CYS A 617 -13.40 17.50 1.31
C CYS A 617 -12.80 18.45 2.35
N ASP A 618 -13.64 19.36 2.85
CA ASP A 618 -13.38 20.13 4.07
C ASP A 618 -14.19 19.51 5.21
N ASN A 619 -13.51 18.91 6.19
CA ASN A 619 -14.11 18.17 7.30
C ASN A 619 -14.22 19.01 8.60
N GLY A 620 -13.98 20.32 8.52
CA GLY A 620 -14.04 21.22 9.67
C GLY A 620 -15.46 21.37 10.24
N LYS A 621 -15.65 21.00 11.51
CA LYS A 621 -16.96 21.07 12.22
C LYS A 621 -17.37 22.48 12.66
N ASP A 622 -16.40 23.38 12.83
CA ASP A 622 -16.66 24.78 13.17
C ASP A 622 -16.47 25.67 11.95
N SER A 623 -17.56 26.32 11.53
CA SER A 623 -17.67 27.19 10.36
C SER A 623 -16.90 28.51 10.44
N ALA A 624 -15.85 28.57 11.28
CA ALA A 624 -14.81 29.59 11.20
C ALA A 624 -13.89 29.34 9.99
N LYS A 625 -14.49 29.05 8.83
CA LYS A 625 -13.99 29.20 7.46
C LYS A 625 -12.55 28.73 7.26
N ASN A 626 -12.35 27.40 7.26
CA ASN A 626 -11.13 26.79 6.74
C ASN A 626 -10.80 27.30 5.32
N ASP A 627 -11.80 27.76 4.56
CA ASP A 627 -11.67 28.38 3.24
C ASP A 627 -10.84 27.49 2.30
N VAL A 628 -11.20 26.21 2.25
CA VAL A 628 -10.51 25.22 1.42
C VAL A 628 -10.79 25.49 -0.05
N LYS A 629 -9.75 25.54 -0.87
CA LYS A 629 -9.85 25.71 -2.31
C LYS A 629 -8.93 24.74 -3.05
N LEU A 630 -9.50 23.97 -3.96
CA LEU A 630 -8.72 23.18 -4.92
C LEU A 630 -8.23 24.11 -6.04
N VAL A 631 -6.93 24.39 -6.06
CA VAL A 631 -6.29 25.26 -7.05
C VAL A 631 -6.02 24.47 -8.32
N SER A 632 -5.29 23.36 -8.20
CA SER A 632 -4.90 22.53 -9.33
C SER A 632 -4.68 21.07 -8.97
N TYR A 633 -4.74 20.18 -9.96
CA TYR A 633 -4.34 18.78 -9.82
C TYR A 633 -3.82 18.19 -11.15
N SER A 634 -3.01 17.14 -11.05
CA SER A 634 -2.70 16.23 -12.16
C SER A 634 -2.47 14.80 -11.68
N LEU A 635 -2.86 13.83 -12.51
CA LEU A 635 -2.74 12.41 -12.22
C LEU A 635 -1.61 11.81 -13.05
N ILE A 636 -0.67 11.17 -12.36
CA ILE A 636 0.49 10.52 -12.96
C ILE A 636 0.36 9.02 -12.72
N ALA A 637 0.45 8.24 -13.79
CA ALA A 637 0.44 6.79 -13.75
C ALA A 637 1.78 6.24 -14.24
N MET A 638 2.27 5.21 -13.56
CA MET A 638 3.38 4.38 -14.01
C MET A 638 2.89 2.95 -14.16
N GLY A 639 3.44 2.23 -15.15
CA GLY A 639 3.05 0.85 -15.37
C GLY A 639 3.66 0.25 -16.61
N THR A 640 3.16 -0.90 -17.03
CA THR A 640 3.70 -1.67 -18.15
C THR A 640 2.67 -1.88 -19.25
N SER A 641 3.15 -2.05 -20.48
CA SER A 641 2.34 -2.31 -21.66
C SER A 641 1.89 -3.75 -21.81
N ASP A 642 2.64 -4.68 -21.24
CA ASP A 642 2.35 -6.11 -21.25
C ASP A 642 2.19 -6.57 -19.80
N SER A 643 1.30 -7.55 -19.57
CA SER A 643 1.20 -8.16 -18.24
C SER A 643 2.58 -8.66 -17.81
N PRO A 644 3.11 -8.20 -16.65
CA PRO A 644 4.46 -8.53 -16.22
C PRO A 644 4.69 -10.02 -15.99
N ASN A 645 3.64 -10.85 -16.07
CA ASN A 645 3.74 -12.30 -16.15
C ASN A 645 2.52 -12.89 -16.90
N LYS A 646 2.52 -12.84 -18.26
CA LYS A 646 1.80 -13.86 -19.05
C LYS A 646 2.34 -15.22 -18.58
N ARG A 647 1.56 -15.96 -17.78
CA ARG A 647 1.86 -17.37 -17.49
C ARG A 647 2.17 -18.00 -18.84
N SER A 648 3.40 -18.50 -19.01
CA SER A 648 3.66 -19.53 -20.02
C SER A 648 2.56 -20.57 -19.82
N THR A 649 1.74 -20.76 -20.84
CA THR A 649 0.67 -21.75 -20.84
C THR A 649 1.19 -23.20 -20.77
N ASP A 650 2.50 -23.40 -20.65
CA ASP A 650 3.16 -24.71 -20.60
C ASP A 650 3.68 -25.15 -19.23
N SER A 651 3.37 -24.46 -18.13
CA SER A 651 3.63 -25.02 -16.80
C SER A 651 2.49 -24.78 -15.81
N PHE A 652 1.70 -25.85 -15.64
CA PHE A 652 0.68 -26.10 -14.62
C PHE A 652 -0.59 -25.22 -14.70
N GLN A 653 -1.53 -25.64 -15.56
CA GLN A 653 -2.93 -25.30 -15.37
C GLN A 653 -3.51 -26.19 -14.25
N PRO A 654 -4.04 -25.60 -13.15
CA PRO A 654 -4.83 -26.37 -12.19
C PRO A 654 -6.01 -27.00 -12.93
N SER A 655 -6.27 -28.28 -12.67
CA SER A 655 -7.38 -28.99 -13.30
C SER A 655 -8.71 -28.27 -13.02
N LYS A 656 -9.70 -28.40 -13.92
CA LYS A 656 -11.06 -27.88 -13.66
C LYS A 656 -11.64 -28.39 -12.33
N ALA A 657 -11.17 -29.53 -11.83
CA ALA A 657 -11.49 -30.05 -10.51
C ALA A 657 -10.84 -29.23 -9.38
N ALA A 658 -9.57 -28.85 -9.49
CA ALA A 658 -8.89 -27.99 -8.50
C ALA A 658 -9.48 -26.57 -8.45
N VAL A 659 -9.92 -26.02 -9.58
CA VAL A 659 -10.62 -24.72 -9.62
C VAL A 659 -12.03 -24.82 -9.04
N ALA A 660 -12.71 -25.95 -9.21
CA ALA A 660 -14.01 -26.21 -8.59
C ALA A 660 -13.87 -26.43 -7.08
N GLU A 661 -12.81 -27.12 -6.64
CA GLU A 661 -12.48 -27.36 -5.23
C GLU A 661 -12.08 -26.07 -4.52
N MET A 662 -11.27 -25.19 -5.13
CA MET A 662 -10.98 -23.85 -4.58
C MET A 662 -12.23 -22.97 -4.52
N LYS A 663 -13.09 -22.99 -5.54
CA LYS A 663 -14.37 -22.27 -5.49
C LYS A 663 -15.32 -22.83 -4.44
N GLU A 664 -15.34 -24.14 -4.22
CA GLU A 664 -16.17 -24.76 -3.19
C GLU A 664 -15.63 -24.48 -1.77
N LEU A 665 -14.31 -24.42 -1.60
CA LEU A 665 -13.63 -24.01 -0.37
C LEU A 665 -13.86 -22.52 -0.07
N GLU A 666 -13.80 -21.63 -1.07
CA GLU A 666 -14.15 -20.22 -0.91
C GLU A 666 -15.65 -20.00 -0.65
N LEU A 667 -16.53 -20.79 -1.28
CA LEU A 667 -17.97 -20.73 -1.00
C LEU A 667 -18.32 -21.23 0.41
N LYS A 668 -17.53 -22.17 0.95
CA LYS A 668 -17.60 -22.59 2.35
C LYS A 668 -17.04 -21.53 3.31
N ARG A 669 -16.02 -20.76 2.91
CA ARG A 669 -15.45 -19.62 3.66
C ARG A 669 -16.32 -18.36 3.66
N GLY A 670 -17.09 -18.13 2.60
CA GLY A 670 -18.01 -16.99 2.47
C GLY A 670 -19.21 -17.00 3.43
N LYS A 671 -19.38 -18.03 4.27
CA LYS A 671 -20.39 -18.03 5.35
C LYS A 671 -19.91 -17.40 6.67
N ARG A 672 -18.65 -16.94 6.76
CA ARG A 672 -18.11 -16.25 7.95
C ARG A 672 -17.46 -14.89 7.69
N LEU A 673 -17.22 -14.52 6.43
CA LEU A 673 -16.73 -13.20 6.04
C LEU A 673 -17.90 -12.31 5.60
N ASP A 674 -18.54 -11.61 6.54
CA ASP A 674 -19.41 -10.47 6.19
C ASP A 674 -18.50 -9.25 5.88
N MET A 675 -17.83 -9.28 4.72
CA MET A 675 -17.11 -8.12 4.20
C MET A 675 -18.11 -7.18 3.53
N LYS A 676 -18.13 -5.91 3.97
CA LYS A 676 -18.90 -4.84 3.32
C LYS A 676 -18.37 -4.60 1.91
N ARG A 677 -18.97 -5.24 0.91
CA ARG A 677 -18.94 -4.69 -0.46
C ARG A 677 -19.74 -3.40 -0.45
N HIS A 678 -19.10 -2.27 -0.73
CA HIS A 678 -19.80 -1.07 -1.17
C HIS A 678 -20.38 -1.31 -2.58
N THR A 679 -21.46 -2.06 -2.64
CA THR A 679 -22.39 -2.04 -3.76
C THR A 679 -23.65 -1.36 -3.27
N GLU A 680 -23.67 -0.03 -3.31
CA GLU A 680 -24.95 0.67 -3.27
C GLU A 680 -25.75 0.27 -4.52
N GLY A 681 -26.86 -0.43 -4.28
CA GLY A 681 -27.94 -0.54 -5.26
C GLY A 681 -27.81 -1.59 -6.36
N PHE A 682 -27.46 -2.85 -6.07
CA PHE A 682 -27.87 -3.96 -6.94
C PHE A 682 -28.52 -5.08 -6.13
N LYS A 683 -29.83 -5.26 -6.31
CA LYS A 683 -30.59 -6.31 -5.64
C LYS A 683 -30.05 -7.66 -6.12
N LYS A 684 -29.87 -8.58 -5.17
CA LYS A 684 -29.46 -10.00 -5.37
C LYS A 684 -30.38 -10.77 -6.35
N SER A 685 -31.50 -10.19 -6.79
CA SER A 685 -32.35 -10.69 -7.86
C SER A 685 -31.71 -10.60 -9.25
N ASP A 686 -30.80 -9.65 -9.49
CA ASP A 686 -30.36 -9.34 -10.85
C ASP A 686 -29.13 -10.17 -11.29
N ILE A 687 -28.33 -10.65 -10.33
CA ILE A 687 -27.19 -11.55 -10.59
C ILE A 687 -27.65 -12.93 -11.06
N ASN A 688 -28.78 -13.43 -10.54
CA ASN A 688 -29.37 -14.69 -11.04
C ASN A 688 -30.02 -14.50 -12.42
N THR A 689 -30.57 -13.32 -12.72
CA THR A 689 -31.13 -13.01 -14.03
C THR A 689 -30.04 -12.90 -15.09
N VAL A 690 -28.90 -12.25 -14.80
CA VAL A 690 -27.77 -12.13 -15.75
C VAL A 690 -27.07 -13.47 -15.98
N LYS A 691 -26.93 -14.31 -14.94
CA LYS A 691 -26.36 -15.68 -15.11
C LYS A 691 -27.30 -16.58 -15.90
N LYS A 692 -28.62 -16.54 -15.61
CA LYS A 692 -29.63 -17.28 -16.36
C LYS A 692 -29.73 -16.80 -17.81
N GLU A 693 -29.59 -15.49 -18.08
CA GLU A 693 -29.55 -14.95 -19.44
C GLU A 693 -28.26 -15.29 -20.21
N LYS A 694 -27.11 -15.42 -19.52
CA LYS A 694 -25.82 -15.81 -20.14
C LYS A 694 -25.78 -17.32 -20.43
N ASP A 695 -26.31 -18.13 -19.51
CA ASP A 695 -26.42 -19.58 -19.68
C ASP A 695 -27.51 -19.92 -20.72
N GLU A 696 -28.65 -19.23 -20.73
CA GLU A 696 -29.68 -19.34 -21.79
C GLU A 696 -29.15 -18.84 -23.15
N LYS A 697 -28.32 -17.78 -23.21
CA LYS A 697 -27.68 -17.35 -24.47
C LYS A 697 -26.67 -18.36 -25.01
N ASN A 698 -25.88 -18.99 -24.12
CA ASN A 698 -24.91 -20.01 -24.53
C ASN A 698 -25.61 -21.31 -24.94
N GLU A 699 -26.64 -21.74 -24.21
CA GLU A 699 -27.45 -22.92 -24.58
C GLU A 699 -28.25 -22.66 -25.86
N LYS A 700 -28.72 -21.42 -26.08
CA LYS A 700 -29.39 -21.01 -27.34
C LYS A 700 -28.41 -20.95 -28.51
N LYS A 701 -27.16 -20.50 -28.32
CA LYS A 701 -26.09 -20.56 -29.33
C LYS A 701 -25.68 -22.00 -29.67
N GLU A 702 -25.57 -22.89 -28.67
CA GLU A 702 -25.26 -24.31 -28.90
C GLU A 702 -26.41 -25.03 -29.59
N LYS A 703 -27.67 -24.76 -29.21
CA LYS A 703 -28.86 -25.30 -29.90
C LYS A 703 -28.98 -24.75 -31.33
N GLU A 704 -28.65 -23.47 -31.57
CA GLU A 704 -28.62 -22.88 -32.92
C GLU A 704 -27.49 -23.47 -33.78
N GLN A 705 -26.29 -23.69 -33.23
CA GLN A 705 -25.19 -24.35 -33.95
C GLN A 705 -25.49 -25.81 -34.26
N LYS A 706 -26.12 -26.53 -33.33
CA LYS A 706 -26.57 -27.91 -33.56
C LYS A 706 -27.66 -27.96 -34.63
N TYR A 707 -28.64 -27.06 -34.56
CA TYR A 707 -29.69 -26.93 -35.57
C TYR A 707 -29.15 -26.62 -36.97
N LEU A 708 -28.16 -25.73 -37.08
CA LEU A 708 -27.53 -25.40 -38.36
C LEU A 708 -26.76 -26.60 -38.94
N LYS A 709 -26.08 -27.37 -38.07
CA LYS A 709 -25.38 -28.60 -38.48
C LYS A 709 -26.34 -29.69 -38.95
N ASP A 710 -27.47 -29.87 -38.27
CA ASP A 710 -28.48 -30.85 -38.67
C ASP A 710 -29.11 -30.49 -40.02
N ILE A 711 -29.42 -29.20 -40.27
CA ILE A 711 -29.93 -28.74 -41.57
C ILE A 711 -28.90 -28.94 -42.68
N ILE A 712 -27.63 -28.59 -42.43
CA ILE A 712 -26.56 -28.79 -43.41
C ILE A 712 -26.44 -30.28 -43.76
N HIS A 713 -26.56 -31.16 -42.75
CA HIS A 713 -26.54 -32.59 -42.98
C HIS A 713 -27.72 -33.07 -43.82
N ASP A 714 -28.95 -32.66 -43.50
CA ASP A 714 -30.15 -33.09 -44.23
C ASP A 714 -30.16 -32.59 -45.68
N VAL A 715 -29.73 -31.34 -45.91
CA VAL A 715 -29.62 -30.76 -47.27
C VAL A 715 -28.51 -31.45 -48.06
N SER A 716 -27.37 -31.72 -47.44
CA SER A 716 -26.27 -32.45 -48.08
C SER A 716 -26.71 -33.86 -48.50
N SER A 717 -27.39 -34.58 -47.61
CA SER A 717 -27.92 -35.93 -47.88
C SER A 717 -28.94 -35.93 -49.03
N TYR A 718 -29.86 -34.95 -49.06
CA TYR A 718 -30.83 -34.81 -50.15
C TYR A 718 -30.17 -34.51 -51.50
N LEU A 719 -29.17 -33.63 -51.53
CA LEU A 719 -28.45 -33.30 -52.76
C LEU A 719 -27.60 -34.47 -53.26
N GLN A 720 -26.99 -35.24 -52.35
CA GLN A 720 -26.30 -36.49 -52.69
C GLN A 720 -27.28 -37.52 -53.30
N GLU A 721 -28.48 -37.70 -52.75
CA GLU A 721 -29.50 -38.59 -53.32
C GLU A 721 -29.98 -38.14 -54.72
N LYS A 722 -29.86 -36.85 -55.04
CA LYS A 722 -30.16 -36.31 -56.38
C LYS A 722 -28.98 -36.37 -57.35
N GLY A 723 -27.86 -36.97 -56.94
CA GLY A 723 -26.71 -37.26 -57.80
C GLY A 723 -25.72 -36.11 -57.95
N PHE A 724 -25.74 -35.12 -57.05
CA PHE A 724 -24.76 -34.04 -57.05
C PHE A 724 -23.43 -34.50 -56.44
N GLU A 725 -22.32 -34.15 -57.09
CA GLU A 725 -20.98 -34.45 -56.58
C GLU A 725 -20.64 -33.58 -55.37
N GLU A 726 -19.90 -34.16 -54.42
CA GLU A 726 -19.67 -33.60 -53.08
C GLU A 726 -19.06 -32.19 -53.09
N ASN A 727 -18.18 -31.91 -54.05
CA ASN A 727 -17.58 -30.58 -54.22
C ASN A 727 -18.61 -29.51 -54.65
N HIS A 728 -19.57 -29.88 -55.50
CA HIS A 728 -20.66 -28.98 -55.90
C HIS A 728 -21.65 -28.74 -54.75
N ILE A 729 -21.87 -29.74 -53.90
CA ILE A 729 -22.72 -29.60 -52.71
C ILE A 729 -22.09 -28.62 -51.71
N ILE A 730 -20.78 -28.70 -51.51
CA ILE A 730 -20.04 -27.76 -50.65
C ILE A 730 -20.15 -26.33 -51.20
N ASP A 731 -20.01 -26.14 -52.52
CA ASP A 731 -20.17 -24.81 -53.13
C ASP A 731 -21.60 -24.27 -53.01
N ILE A 732 -22.62 -25.11 -53.19
CA ILE A 732 -24.04 -24.74 -53.01
C ILE A 732 -24.32 -24.34 -51.56
N LEU A 733 -23.81 -25.11 -50.59
CA LEU A 733 -23.98 -24.82 -49.16
C LEU A 733 -23.25 -23.52 -48.75
N ASN A 734 -22.04 -23.31 -49.26
CA ASN A 734 -21.26 -22.09 -48.99
C ASN A 734 -21.90 -20.85 -49.66
N HIS A 735 -22.44 -20.98 -50.87
CA HIS A 735 -23.17 -19.89 -51.51
C HIS A 735 -24.52 -19.61 -50.84
N GLY A 736 -25.27 -20.63 -50.43
CA GLY A 736 -26.55 -20.47 -49.71
C GLY A 736 -26.39 -19.77 -48.35
N MET A 737 -25.33 -20.10 -47.59
CA MET A 737 -25.02 -19.42 -46.33
C MET A 737 -24.56 -17.96 -46.53
N SER A 738 -23.81 -17.69 -47.61
CA SER A 738 -23.42 -16.31 -47.99
C SER A 738 -24.63 -15.47 -48.45
N TYR A 739 -25.56 -16.07 -49.21
CA TYR A 739 -26.77 -15.39 -49.71
C TYR A 739 -27.78 -15.09 -48.60
N SER A 740 -27.95 -16.00 -47.62
CA SER A 740 -28.78 -15.76 -46.42
C SER A 740 -28.27 -14.59 -45.58
N SER A 741 -26.95 -14.40 -45.49
CA SER A 741 -26.34 -13.27 -44.76
C SER A 741 -26.49 -11.92 -45.50
N LYS A 742 -26.47 -11.93 -46.84
CA LYS A 742 -26.68 -10.73 -47.68
C LYS A 742 -28.15 -10.31 -47.75
N VAL A 743 -29.10 -11.24 -47.91
CA VAL A 743 -30.54 -10.92 -47.94
C VAL A 743 -31.04 -10.37 -46.60
N ARG A 744 -30.44 -10.79 -45.47
CA ARG A 744 -30.72 -10.21 -44.14
C ARG A 744 -30.23 -8.76 -43.99
N LYS A 745 -29.08 -8.42 -44.58
CA LYS A 745 -28.54 -7.05 -44.59
C LYS A 745 -29.27 -6.13 -45.58
N ASP A 746 -29.73 -6.67 -46.72
CA ASP A 746 -30.49 -5.90 -47.70
C ASP A 746 -31.94 -5.66 -47.27
N GLN A 747 -32.56 -6.57 -46.51
CA GLN A 747 -33.88 -6.32 -45.89
C GLN A 747 -33.85 -5.24 -44.79
N GLU A 748 -32.70 -5.01 -44.12
CA GLU A 748 -32.51 -3.89 -43.20
C GLU A 748 -32.27 -2.56 -43.94
N ASN A 749 -31.59 -2.58 -45.10
CA ASN A 749 -31.39 -1.40 -45.93
C ASN A 749 -32.62 -1.00 -46.77
N THR A 750 -33.54 -1.93 -47.06
CA THR A 750 -34.79 -1.63 -47.80
C THR A 750 -35.86 -0.90 -46.97
N ARG A 751 -35.57 -0.56 -45.70
CA ARG A 751 -36.35 0.42 -44.91
C ARG A 751 -35.93 1.88 -45.12
N ARG A 752 -34.90 2.15 -45.94
CA ARG A 752 -34.54 3.50 -46.40
C ARG A 752 -34.59 3.51 -47.94
N GLY A 753 -35.75 3.87 -48.47
CA GLY A 753 -36.07 3.71 -49.89
C GLY A 753 -35.13 4.43 -50.85
N LEU A 754 -34.84 3.79 -51.99
CA LEU A 754 -34.53 4.41 -53.28
C LEU A 754 -34.74 3.40 -54.43
N SER A 755 -35.04 3.99 -55.59
CA SER A 755 -35.72 3.49 -56.80
C SER A 755 -35.15 2.25 -57.52
N ARG A 756 -36.08 1.48 -58.11
CA ARG A 756 -35.92 0.50 -59.21
C ARG A 756 -35.13 1.07 -60.41
N ARG A 757 -34.31 0.24 -61.07
CA ARG A 757 -34.14 0.19 -62.54
C ARG A 757 -33.88 -1.24 -63.03
N THR A 758 -34.47 -1.53 -64.18
CA THR A 758 -34.67 -2.79 -64.91
C THR A 758 -33.58 -3.07 -65.94
N PHE A 759 -33.22 -4.35 -66.12
CA PHE A 759 -32.87 -5.06 -67.37
C PHE A 759 -33.06 -6.56 -67.02
N GLY A 760 -33.76 -7.43 -67.72
CA GLY A 760 -33.98 -7.61 -69.15
C GLY A 760 -33.63 -9.08 -69.44
N GLU A 761 -34.66 -9.90 -69.76
CA GLU A 761 -34.65 -11.34 -70.09
C GLU A 761 -33.59 -11.70 -71.16
N GLU A 762 -33.03 -12.91 -71.30
CA GLU A 762 -33.59 -14.27 -71.24
C GLU A 762 -32.55 -15.35 -70.80
N ASP A 763 -33.08 -16.56 -70.56
CA ASP A 763 -32.42 -17.89 -70.50
C ASP A 763 -32.10 -18.55 -69.13
N ILE A 764 -33.19 -18.92 -68.46
CA ILE A 764 -33.65 -20.32 -68.15
C ILE A 764 -32.82 -21.19 -67.16
N ASP A 765 -33.56 -21.52 -66.08
CA ASP A 765 -33.52 -22.71 -65.20
C ASP A 765 -32.58 -22.80 -63.99
N HIS A 766 -31.99 -21.70 -63.54
CA HIS A 766 -31.38 -21.65 -62.20
C HIS A 766 -32.32 -21.06 -61.13
N ASP A 767 -33.12 -20.05 -61.47
CA ASP A 767 -33.97 -19.34 -60.49
C ASP A 767 -35.18 -20.15 -60.02
N LYS A 768 -35.75 -21.01 -60.87
CA LYS A 768 -36.85 -21.92 -60.45
C LYS A 768 -36.36 -23.03 -59.52
N PHE A 769 -35.13 -23.51 -59.71
CA PHE A 769 -34.50 -24.48 -58.84
C PHE A 769 -34.18 -23.87 -57.46
N ILE A 770 -33.65 -22.64 -57.44
CA ILE A 770 -33.38 -21.92 -56.20
C ILE A 770 -34.67 -21.53 -55.46
N ASP A 771 -35.73 -21.10 -56.16
CA ASP A 771 -37.04 -20.83 -55.53
C ASP A 771 -37.68 -22.11 -54.96
N GLY A 772 -37.55 -23.24 -55.67
CA GLY A 772 -38.00 -24.56 -55.20
C GLY A 772 -37.26 -25.02 -53.95
N MET A 773 -35.94 -24.86 -53.90
CA MET A 773 -35.14 -25.18 -52.72
C MET A 773 -35.45 -24.25 -51.55
N SER A 774 -35.59 -22.95 -51.77
CA SER A 774 -35.95 -22.00 -50.71
C SER A 774 -37.30 -22.33 -50.07
N LYS A 775 -38.31 -22.74 -50.86
CA LYS A 775 -39.61 -23.15 -50.32
C LYS A 775 -39.54 -24.44 -49.51
N ALA A 776 -38.76 -25.43 -49.96
CA ALA A 776 -38.58 -26.67 -49.22
C ALA A 776 -37.87 -26.45 -47.88
N VAL A 777 -36.82 -25.62 -47.87
CA VAL A 777 -36.10 -25.26 -46.63
C VAL A 777 -37.02 -24.50 -45.68
N ASN A 778 -37.80 -23.52 -46.16
CA ASN A 778 -38.70 -22.74 -45.30
C ASN A 778 -39.78 -23.60 -44.63
N ASN A 779 -40.35 -24.59 -45.34
CA ASN A 779 -41.34 -25.49 -44.74
C ASN A 779 -40.76 -26.34 -43.60
N ILE A 780 -39.51 -26.82 -43.73
CA ILE A 780 -38.81 -27.59 -42.68
C ILE A 780 -38.54 -26.71 -41.45
N PHE A 781 -38.22 -25.43 -41.67
CA PHE A 781 -38.06 -24.45 -40.60
C PHE A 781 -39.37 -24.19 -39.84
N ASP A 782 -40.48 -24.00 -40.56
CA ASP A 782 -41.79 -23.69 -39.96
C ASP A 782 -42.35 -24.85 -39.12
N GLU A 783 -42.20 -26.10 -39.56
CA GLU A 783 -42.66 -27.27 -38.79
C GLU A 783 -41.88 -27.43 -37.47
N ARG A 784 -40.55 -27.26 -37.49
CA ARG A 784 -39.73 -27.36 -36.29
C ARG A 784 -39.93 -26.18 -35.32
N GLU A 785 -40.28 -25.00 -35.82
CA GLU A 785 -40.59 -23.87 -34.93
C GLU A 785 -41.89 -24.11 -34.15
N LYS A 786 -42.87 -24.80 -34.75
CA LYS A 786 -44.12 -25.18 -34.08
C LYS A 786 -43.88 -26.15 -32.92
N GLU A 787 -43.06 -27.19 -33.12
CA GLU A 787 -42.69 -28.13 -32.04
C GLU A 787 -41.97 -27.43 -30.89
N ARG A 788 -41.10 -26.46 -31.21
CA ARG A 788 -40.37 -25.67 -30.21
C ARG A 788 -41.30 -24.84 -29.32
N ARG A 789 -42.38 -24.31 -29.87
CA ARG A 789 -43.40 -23.54 -29.10
C ARG A 789 -44.18 -24.43 -28.15
N GLU A 790 -44.51 -25.66 -28.56
CA GLU A 790 -45.23 -26.61 -27.70
C GLU A 790 -44.36 -27.12 -26.54
N GLN A 791 -43.07 -27.34 -26.78
CA GLN A 791 -42.13 -27.75 -25.73
C GLN A 791 -41.88 -26.64 -24.69
N ALA A 792 -41.76 -25.39 -25.13
CA ALA A 792 -41.57 -24.24 -24.23
C ALA A 792 -42.76 -24.02 -23.27
N VAL A 793 -43.99 -24.34 -23.71
CA VAL A 793 -45.18 -24.26 -22.85
C VAL A 793 -45.15 -25.35 -21.76
N ARG A 794 -44.70 -26.56 -22.09
CA ARG A 794 -44.58 -27.66 -21.11
C ARG A 794 -43.50 -27.38 -20.06
N GLU A 795 -42.35 -26.84 -20.46
CA GLU A 795 -41.25 -26.50 -19.55
C GLU A 795 -41.66 -25.40 -18.55
N LYS A 796 -42.37 -24.35 -19.00
CA LYS A 796 -42.90 -23.30 -18.12
C LYS A 796 -43.91 -23.80 -17.08
N LEU A 797 -44.72 -24.80 -17.43
CA LEU A 797 -45.66 -25.42 -16.48
C LEU A 797 -44.92 -26.27 -15.44
N ALA A 798 -43.84 -26.97 -15.83
CA ALA A 798 -43.01 -27.74 -14.92
C ALA A 798 -42.21 -26.85 -13.95
N GLU A 799 -41.67 -25.73 -14.40
CA GLU A 799 -40.91 -24.78 -13.57
C GLU A 799 -41.80 -24.17 -12.47
N ARG A 800 -43.03 -23.76 -12.81
CA ARG A 800 -44.02 -23.26 -11.83
C ARG A 800 -44.46 -24.30 -10.79
N ALA A 801 -44.36 -25.59 -11.10
CA ALA A 801 -44.64 -26.65 -10.14
C ALA A 801 -43.46 -26.89 -9.20
N LYS A 802 -42.23 -26.74 -9.71
CA LYS A 802 -40.99 -26.87 -8.92
C LYS A 802 -40.84 -25.73 -7.91
N GLU A 803 -41.12 -24.49 -8.33
CA GLU A 803 -41.07 -23.31 -7.46
C GLU A 803 -42.02 -23.41 -6.26
N ARG A 804 -43.24 -23.95 -6.47
CA ARG A 804 -44.20 -24.16 -5.36
C ARG A 804 -43.69 -25.17 -4.33
N ARG A 805 -43.08 -26.26 -4.78
CA ARG A 805 -42.51 -27.29 -3.88
C ARG A 805 -41.30 -26.78 -3.10
N GLU A 806 -40.45 -25.95 -3.72
CA GLU A 806 -39.30 -25.34 -3.05
C GLU A 806 -39.73 -24.29 -2.01
N HIS A 807 -40.80 -23.55 -2.30
CA HIS A 807 -41.36 -22.59 -1.34
C HIS A 807 -41.98 -23.28 -0.11
N GLU A 808 -42.66 -24.41 -0.28
CA GLU A 808 -43.17 -25.21 0.85
C GLU A 808 -42.03 -25.79 1.70
N LYS A 809 -40.99 -26.35 1.07
CA LYS A 809 -39.81 -26.84 1.79
C LYS A 809 -39.09 -25.75 2.59
N ARG A 810 -39.01 -24.53 2.06
CA ARG A 810 -38.41 -23.39 2.78
C ARG A 810 -39.21 -23.02 4.03
N LYS A 811 -40.54 -23.06 3.96
CA LYS A 811 -41.40 -22.79 5.13
C LYS A 811 -41.21 -23.84 6.23
N GLU A 812 -41.02 -25.09 5.84
CA GLU A 812 -40.80 -26.20 6.79
C GLU A 812 -39.42 -26.10 7.45
N GLN A 813 -38.37 -25.82 6.67
CA GLN A 813 -37.01 -25.59 7.20
C GLN A 813 -36.92 -24.36 8.11
N GLU A 814 -37.68 -23.29 7.81
CA GLU A 814 -37.71 -22.10 8.67
C GLU A 814 -38.43 -22.38 10.01
N LYS A 815 -39.42 -23.28 10.00
CA LYS A 815 -40.10 -23.71 11.22
C LYS A 815 -39.17 -24.56 12.12
N GLU A 816 -38.48 -25.55 11.55
CA GLU A 816 -37.51 -26.37 12.28
C GLU A 816 -36.39 -25.52 12.88
N ARG A 817 -35.88 -24.54 12.13
CA ARG A 817 -34.80 -23.65 12.59
C ARG A 817 -35.23 -22.73 13.74
N ARG A 818 -36.52 -22.33 13.79
CA ARG A 818 -37.05 -21.55 14.91
C ARG A 818 -37.22 -22.40 16.17
N GLU A 819 -37.60 -23.66 16.03
CA GLU A 819 -37.67 -24.61 17.14
C GLU A 819 -36.27 -24.90 17.71
N GLU A 820 -35.27 -25.08 16.86
CA GLU A 820 -33.87 -25.33 17.27
C GLU A 820 -33.24 -24.10 17.97
N ILE A 821 -33.55 -22.88 17.52
CA ILE A 821 -33.10 -21.64 18.19
C ILE A 821 -33.76 -21.52 19.58
N ALA A 822 -35.06 -21.81 19.69
CA ALA A 822 -35.76 -21.74 20.97
C ALA A 822 -35.25 -22.77 21.99
N GLU A 823 -34.76 -23.92 21.54
CA GLU A 823 -34.15 -24.94 22.40
C GLU A 823 -32.76 -24.49 22.89
N LYS A 824 -31.92 -23.95 22.00
CA LYS A 824 -30.60 -23.39 22.38
C LYS A 824 -30.72 -22.21 23.33
N GLU A 825 -31.72 -21.34 23.16
CA GLU A 825 -31.97 -20.25 24.10
C GLU A 825 -32.36 -20.75 25.51
N LYS A 826 -33.04 -21.90 25.62
CA LYS A 826 -33.32 -22.53 26.91
C LYS A 826 -32.06 -23.10 27.54
N GLU A 827 -31.22 -23.78 26.77
CA GLU A 827 -29.95 -24.33 27.26
C GLU A 827 -29.01 -23.23 27.76
N ILE A 828 -28.89 -22.12 27.02
CA ILE A 828 -28.07 -20.97 27.43
C ILE A 828 -28.58 -20.39 28.75
N LYS A 829 -29.89 -20.18 28.91
CA LYS A 829 -30.46 -19.67 30.16
C LYS A 829 -30.24 -20.62 31.34
N GLU A 830 -30.27 -21.93 31.10
CA GLU A 830 -30.01 -22.92 32.14
C GLU A 830 -28.52 -22.96 32.52
N GLN A 831 -27.63 -22.77 31.55
CA GLN A 831 -26.18 -22.69 31.76
C GLN A 831 -25.79 -21.41 32.53
N GLU A 832 -26.37 -20.27 32.16
CA GLU A 832 -26.22 -19.00 32.90
C GLU A 832 -26.71 -19.13 34.34
N LYS A 833 -27.82 -19.83 34.57
CA LYS A 833 -28.33 -20.09 35.92
C LYS A 833 -27.36 -20.95 36.74
N ARG A 834 -26.81 -22.02 36.16
CA ARG A 834 -25.82 -22.88 36.83
C ARG A 834 -24.51 -22.15 37.11
N GLU A 835 -24.07 -21.26 36.22
CA GLU A 835 -22.89 -20.42 36.48
C GLU A 835 -23.14 -19.42 37.60
N LYS A 836 -24.33 -18.82 37.65
CA LYS A 836 -24.72 -17.91 38.74
C LYS A 836 -24.70 -18.64 40.08
N GLU A 837 -25.31 -19.82 40.16
CA GLU A 837 -25.32 -20.65 41.38
C GLU A 837 -23.89 -21.02 41.83
N LYS A 838 -22.99 -21.41 40.91
CA LYS A 838 -21.58 -21.69 41.23
C LYS A 838 -20.81 -20.47 41.74
N ARG A 839 -21.07 -19.28 41.18
CA ARG A 839 -20.45 -18.02 41.64
C ARG A 839 -20.93 -17.65 43.04
N GLU A 840 -22.20 -17.87 43.34
CA GLU A 840 -22.77 -17.66 44.68
C GLU A 840 -22.18 -18.65 45.69
N GLU A 841 -22.06 -19.94 45.35
CA GLU A 841 -21.44 -20.96 46.20
C GLU A 841 -19.95 -20.68 46.47
N PHE A 842 -19.21 -20.23 45.45
CA PHE A 842 -17.81 -19.82 45.60
C PHE A 842 -17.67 -18.60 46.53
N ALA A 843 -18.56 -17.61 46.41
CA ALA A 843 -18.55 -16.43 47.25
C ALA A 843 -18.88 -16.76 48.73
N GLU A 844 -19.82 -17.67 48.99
CA GLU A 844 -20.12 -18.15 50.35
C GLU A 844 -18.92 -18.90 50.94
N ARG A 845 -18.26 -19.78 50.16
CA ARG A 845 -17.08 -20.53 50.61
C ARG A 845 -15.87 -19.65 50.90
N TYR A 846 -15.66 -18.61 50.11
CA TYR A 846 -14.59 -17.63 50.32
C TYR A 846 -14.83 -16.78 51.58
N LEU A 847 -16.10 -16.50 51.90
CA LEU A 847 -16.48 -15.81 53.14
C LEU A 847 -16.17 -16.68 54.38
N ASP A 848 -16.45 -17.98 54.30
CA ASP A 848 -16.17 -18.93 55.38
C ASP A 848 -14.65 -19.14 55.59
N GLU A 849 -13.86 -19.25 54.51
CA GLU A 849 -12.38 -19.30 54.61
C GLU A 849 -11.76 -18.02 55.18
N PHE A 850 -12.37 -16.87 54.90
CA PHE A 850 -11.92 -15.58 55.45
C PHE A 850 -12.15 -15.49 56.97
N LEU A 851 -13.14 -16.21 57.51
CA LEU A 851 -13.43 -16.27 58.95
C LEU A 851 -12.51 -17.21 59.74
N GLU A 852 -11.82 -18.14 59.08
CA GLU A 852 -10.92 -19.10 59.74
C GLU A 852 -9.49 -18.58 59.95
N LYS A 853 -9.14 -17.39 59.45
CA LYS A 853 -7.79 -16.80 59.61
C LYS A 853 -7.84 -15.49 60.40
N PRO A 854 -7.59 -15.49 61.73
CA PRO A 854 -7.55 -14.27 62.51
C PRO A 854 -6.21 -13.57 62.30
N GLY A 855 -6.20 -12.49 61.53
CA GLY A 855 -5.12 -11.50 61.54
C GLY A 855 -5.62 -10.23 62.22
N ASP A 856 -5.09 -9.92 63.41
CA ASP A 856 -5.11 -8.68 64.22
C ASP A 856 -6.34 -7.75 64.26
N ALA A 857 -7.47 -8.08 63.62
CA ALA A 857 -8.72 -7.34 63.68
C ALA A 857 -9.57 -7.81 64.88
N THR A 858 -10.21 -6.86 65.56
CA THR A 858 -11.02 -7.18 66.75
C THR A 858 -12.30 -7.93 66.34
N THR A 859 -12.77 -8.84 67.20
CA THR A 859 -13.94 -9.71 66.90
C THR A 859 -15.18 -8.93 66.49
N ASP A 860 -15.36 -7.71 67.03
CA ASP A 860 -16.50 -6.83 66.73
C ASP A 860 -16.44 -6.22 65.31
N GLU A 861 -15.24 -5.88 64.81
CA GLU A 861 -15.04 -5.32 63.46
C GLU A 861 -15.27 -6.38 62.37
N ILE A 862 -14.86 -7.62 62.62
CA ILE A 862 -15.10 -8.76 61.72
C ILE A 862 -16.60 -9.06 61.65
N GLU A 863 -17.32 -9.06 62.78
CA GLU A 863 -18.76 -9.30 62.81
C GLU A 863 -19.57 -8.22 62.08
N GLU A 864 -19.14 -6.96 62.12
CA GLU A 864 -19.80 -5.87 61.41
C GLU A 864 -19.64 -5.98 59.88
N VAL A 865 -18.42 -6.24 59.42
CA VAL A 865 -18.12 -6.45 57.99
C VAL A 865 -18.85 -7.68 57.44
N VAL A 866 -18.92 -8.77 58.21
CA VAL A 866 -19.67 -9.99 57.82
C VAL A 866 -21.17 -9.70 57.75
N ARG A 867 -21.72 -8.89 58.65
CA ARG A 867 -23.13 -8.50 58.65
C ARG A 867 -23.48 -7.66 57.41
N ASP A 868 -22.60 -6.75 57.02
CA ASP A 868 -22.79 -5.92 55.83
C ASP A 868 -22.62 -6.70 54.53
N LEU A 869 -21.62 -7.60 54.46
CA LEU A 869 -21.45 -8.49 53.31
C LEU A 869 -22.63 -9.45 53.13
N ARG A 870 -23.18 -10.01 54.24
CA ARG A 870 -24.40 -10.81 54.20
C ARG A 870 -25.60 -10.00 53.72
N LYS A 871 -25.76 -8.74 54.15
CA LYS A 871 -26.80 -7.83 53.63
C LYS A 871 -26.65 -7.55 52.14
N ILE A 872 -25.43 -7.34 51.65
CA ILE A 872 -25.16 -7.08 50.23
C ILE A 872 -25.50 -8.31 49.39
N LEU A 873 -25.13 -9.51 49.85
CA LEU A 873 -25.48 -10.77 49.20
C LEU A 873 -27.00 -11.02 49.21
N GLN A 874 -27.67 -10.70 50.33
CA GLN A 874 -29.11 -10.87 50.48
C GLN A 874 -29.93 -9.86 49.66
N ASN A 875 -29.39 -8.68 49.37
CA ASN A 875 -29.99 -7.69 48.46
C ASN A 875 -29.73 -7.97 46.98
N ARG A 876 -28.75 -8.83 46.65
CA ARG A 876 -28.42 -9.25 45.28
C ARG A 876 -29.09 -10.57 44.87
N LYS A 877 -29.39 -11.45 45.83
CA LYS A 877 -30.35 -12.56 45.66
C LYS A 877 -31.75 -11.98 45.48
#